data_AF-K2C7T0-F1
#
_entry.id   AF-K2C7T0-F1
#
_cell.length_a   1.000
_cell.length_b   1.000
_cell.length_c   1.000
_cell.angle_alpha   90.00
_cell.angle_beta   90.00
_cell.angle_gamma   90.00
#
_symmetry.space_group_name_H-M   'P 1'
#
loop_
_entity.id
_entity.type
_entity.pdbx_description
1 polymer ?
#
loop_
_entity_poly.entity_id
_entity_poly.type
_entity_poly.pdbx_seq_one_letter_code
_entity_poly.pdbx_strand_id
1 'polypeptide(L)'
;ISEMHVVKKSGHGIGALAIITIDNPMCAVTGHRICNDCMKACIYQKQDPVNIPEIETRVLTDVLNLPWGVEIYDLLIRWNPLRQTQYTPKPYNNSKIAVMGMGPAGFTLAHHLLMEGCAVVGFDGLKIEPLPENLISNPIYDFNSIIESLDDRIIAGFGGVAEYGITVRWDKNFLKLIYISLMRRQHFQLFGNVRFGGTITVENAWELGFDHVAITVGAGLPRELNIPNSLAPGMRQANDFLMALQLTGSAKKSSITNLQVQLPSIIVGGGLTGIDTATEVQAYYITQVEKIHQRYHILKSYSGEETLRAQFDTHSLLILDEFLLHADKIIAERERAKKENRKPQLNKLIREWGGVTVAYRKSIQESPAYQRNHEEVIKALEEGIYYAEGLEPASVVLDEYGATNALVCRWRIQDESGHWIYSTEEQMLPAKSLFIATGAKPNIAYEFEHRGTFVRNNDAYQSYDLSNQETPNTGHVKIDNCGIFTSYHQDYHRVSFLGDTHSIFHGSVVKAIASAKRGYPKIMEVLKSGSGSDYASFSHNIKLQLSATVMSVVRHTNNIIELIVHAPLAAKQFQPGQFYRLQNYETTAEIIDDTKLQTEAISALGIFNAEKSDQLSFMIYESGSSTKLISRLTAGESIALMGPTGAKTVVPTEKQSILIVGNVMALIYLLSVGSALKAAGHTIYFIANLKSSEHIAMDRIKQISDHISFCDTSNKIIDEMQKINLKEIKTISVIGSSSILKTIQHARSTTLCELINPETKFTASVYGSMQCMLKGVCAQCLQWQIDPVTGKRTKAVYACSWQHQPMELVDINNIDERLGQNRTQEILTNLWVQYLLENGNGV
;
A
#
# COMPACT_ATOMS: atom_id res chain seq x y z
N ILE A 1 33.72 -1.50 11.20
CA ILE A 1 33.26 -1.42 12.62
C ILE A 1 34.42 -1.11 13.56
N SER A 2 35.41 -2.01 13.73
CA SER A 2 36.52 -1.77 14.68
C SER A 2 37.30 -0.48 14.41
N GLU A 3 37.63 -0.21 13.14
CA GLU A 3 38.29 1.03 12.72
C GLU A 3 37.44 2.27 13.05
N MET A 4 36.14 2.22 12.72
CA MET A 4 35.19 3.27 13.04
C MET A 4 35.14 3.54 14.55
N HIS A 5 35.11 2.51 15.40
CA HIS A 5 35.14 2.67 16.86
C HIS A 5 36.45 3.30 17.35
N VAL A 6 37.60 2.85 16.83
CA VAL A 6 38.91 3.41 17.21
C VAL A 6 38.97 4.89 16.85
N VAL A 7 38.59 5.24 15.61
CA VAL A 7 38.62 6.62 15.12
C VAL A 7 37.62 7.50 15.87
N LYS A 8 36.41 6.99 16.15
CA LYS A 8 35.41 7.70 16.96
C LYS A 8 35.91 7.95 18.38
N LYS A 9 36.52 6.94 19.02
CA LYS A 9 37.07 7.05 20.38
C LYS A 9 38.23 8.05 20.46
N SER A 10 39.01 8.19 19.38
CA SER A 10 40.07 9.19 19.28
C SER A 10 39.56 10.62 19.01
N GLY A 11 38.24 10.85 18.98
CA GLY A 11 37.64 12.18 18.81
C GLY A 11 37.42 12.61 17.36
N HIS A 12 37.70 11.76 16.36
CA HIS A 12 37.58 12.10 14.95
C HIS A 12 36.21 11.69 14.38
N GLY A 13 35.15 12.44 14.73
CA GLY A 13 33.76 12.13 14.35
C GLY A 13 33.53 12.03 12.82
N ILE A 14 34.00 13.02 12.06
CA ILE A 14 33.89 13.02 10.58
C ILE A 14 34.67 11.85 9.98
N GLY A 15 35.86 11.53 10.51
CA GLY A 15 36.65 10.40 10.07
C GLY A 15 35.95 9.05 10.32
N ALA A 16 35.28 8.91 11.47
CA ALA A 16 34.49 7.74 11.78
C ALA A 16 33.31 7.57 10.80
N LEU A 17 32.62 8.67 10.46
CA LEU A 17 31.56 8.64 9.45
C LEU A 17 32.10 8.31 8.06
N ALA A 18 33.25 8.87 7.67
CA ALA A 18 33.91 8.56 6.41
C ALA A 18 34.23 7.05 6.30
N ILE A 19 34.58 6.38 7.40
CA ILE A 19 34.80 4.93 7.42
C ILE A 19 33.48 4.18 7.22
N ILE A 20 32.38 4.60 7.86
CA ILE A 20 31.06 3.96 7.69
C ILE A 20 30.61 4.03 6.23
N THR A 21 30.74 5.20 5.60
CA THR A 21 30.25 5.43 4.24
C THR A 21 31.10 4.76 3.16
N ILE A 22 32.25 4.15 3.49
CA ILE A 22 32.96 3.23 2.58
C ILE A 22 32.02 2.09 2.19
N ASP A 23 31.42 1.46 3.21
CA ASP A 23 30.62 0.27 3.00
C ASP A 23 29.12 0.53 2.90
N ASN A 24 28.64 1.57 3.59
CA ASN A 24 27.24 1.91 3.67
C ASN A 24 27.03 3.43 3.54
N PRO A 25 26.98 3.98 2.31
CA PRO A 25 26.62 5.38 2.08
C PRO A 25 25.18 5.72 2.47
N MET A 26 24.38 4.73 2.86
CA MET A 26 23.00 4.88 3.30
C MET A 26 22.88 4.65 4.81
N CYS A 27 23.93 4.92 5.59
CA CYS A 27 23.95 4.63 7.03
C CYS A 27 22.88 5.41 7.83
N ALA A 28 22.27 6.44 7.24
CA ALA A 28 21.09 7.09 7.81
C ALA A 28 19.89 6.15 8.00
N VAL A 29 19.78 5.09 7.19
CA VAL A 29 18.68 4.11 7.30
C VAL A 29 19.09 2.80 7.97
N THR A 30 20.26 2.77 8.62
CA THR A 30 20.74 1.64 9.42
C THR A 30 21.09 2.09 10.84
N GLY A 31 21.67 1.20 11.63
CA GLY A 31 22.01 1.49 13.02
C GLY A 31 20.88 1.20 13.99
N HIS A 32 20.78 2.01 15.05
CA HIS A 32 19.92 1.79 16.20
C HIS A 32 18.48 1.45 15.77
N ARG A 33 17.89 0.43 16.42
CA ARG A 33 16.50 -0.05 16.20
C ARG A 33 16.22 -0.70 14.85
N ILE A 34 17.10 -0.56 13.85
CA ILE A 34 16.95 -1.17 12.52
C ILE A 34 17.79 -2.43 12.35
N CYS A 35 19.04 -2.39 12.81
CA CYS A 35 20.02 -3.44 12.56
C CYS A 35 20.46 -4.07 13.88
N ASN A 36 20.54 -5.41 13.95
CA ASN A 36 21.04 -6.10 15.15
C ASN A 36 21.99 -7.28 14.87
N ASP A 37 22.30 -7.57 13.61
CA ASP A 37 23.14 -8.72 13.24
C ASP A 37 24.58 -8.60 13.76
N CYS A 38 25.17 -7.40 13.73
CA CYS A 38 26.51 -7.16 14.23
C CYS A 38 26.63 -7.30 15.76
N MET A 39 25.60 -6.88 16.51
CA MET A 39 25.55 -6.99 17.97
C MET A 39 25.45 -8.46 18.41
N LYS A 40 24.66 -9.28 17.71
CA LYS A 40 24.56 -10.73 17.98
C LYS A 40 25.84 -11.50 17.64
N ALA A 41 26.58 -11.03 16.64
CA ALA A 41 27.86 -11.62 16.26
C ALA A 41 29.03 -11.12 17.13
N CYS A 42 28.78 -10.20 18.07
CA CYS A 42 29.83 -9.60 18.91
C CYS A 42 30.50 -10.66 19.79
N ILE A 43 31.83 -10.69 19.85
CA ILE A 43 32.58 -11.67 20.66
C ILE A 43 32.26 -11.61 22.16
N TYR A 44 31.70 -10.51 22.65
CA TYR A 44 31.32 -10.30 24.04
C TYR A 44 29.95 -10.92 24.41
N GLN A 45 29.45 -11.94 23.70
CA GLN A 45 28.14 -12.57 23.99
C GLN A 45 28.01 -13.15 25.42
N LYS A 46 29.13 -13.43 26.12
CA LYS A 46 29.11 -13.88 27.52
C LYS A 46 29.01 -12.71 28.54
N GLN A 47 28.93 -11.49 28.03
CA GLN A 47 28.80 -10.22 28.73
C GLN A 47 27.76 -9.37 27.97
N ASP A 48 27.67 -8.07 28.27
CA ASP A 48 26.86 -7.16 27.46
C ASP A 48 27.52 -6.96 26.08
N PRO A 49 26.85 -7.33 24.98
CA PRO A 49 27.39 -7.12 23.65
C PRO A 49 27.51 -5.62 23.35
N VAL A 50 28.51 -5.24 22.57
CA VAL A 50 28.67 -3.85 22.15
C VAL A 50 27.48 -3.46 21.25
N ASN A 51 26.76 -2.41 21.64
CA ASN A 51 25.67 -1.84 20.84
C ASN A 51 26.24 -1.04 19.64
N ILE A 52 26.81 -1.77 18.68
CA ILE A 52 27.37 -1.24 17.43
C ILE A 52 26.33 -0.40 16.66
N PRO A 53 25.04 -0.82 16.55
CA PRO A 53 24.02 -0.03 15.88
C PRO A 53 23.82 1.37 16.49
N GLU A 54 23.79 1.47 17.81
CA GLU A 54 23.72 2.76 18.52
C GLU A 54 24.96 3.62 18.24
N ILE A 55 26.15 3.03 18.22
CA ILE A 55 27.39 3.77 17.93
C ILE A 55 27.37 4.29 16.49
N GLU A 56 26.90 3.51 15.51
CA GLU A 56 26.75 3.94 14.11
C GLU A 56 25.81 5.15 14.00
N THR A 57 24.62 5.06 14.60
CA THR A 57 23.65 6.17 14.64
C THR A 57 24.24 7.39 15.37
N ARG A 58 24.99 7.19 16.45
CA ARG A 58 25.63 8.29 17.18
C ARG A 58 26.71 8.99 16.36
N VAL A 59 27.52 8.23 15.61
CA VAL A 59 28.52 8.81 14.70
C VAL A 59 27.86 9.69 13.64
N LEU A 60 26.78 9.20 13.02
CA LEU A 60 26.02 9.98 12.04
C LEU A 60 25.44 11.26 12.65
N THR A 61 24.69 11.13 13.74
CA THR A 61 24.00 12.26 14.39
C THR A 61 24.97 13.31 14.93
N ASP A 62 26.12 12.91 15.45
CA ASP A 62 27.16 13.86 15.87
C ASP A 62 27.68 14.71 14.71
N VAL A 63 27.80 14.14 13.51
CA VAL A 63 28.18 14.91 12.32
C VAL A 63 27.03 15.76 11.81
N LEU A 64 25.80 15.25 11.80
CA LEU A 64 24.62 16.02 11.38
C LEU A 64 24.37 17.25 12.27
N ASN A 65 24.74 17.18 13.55
CA ASN A 65 24.63 18.28 14.51
C ASN A 65 25.73 19.34 14.37
N LEU A 66 26.73 19.14 13.51
CA LEU A 66 27.69 20.18 13.17
C LEU A 66 27.05 21.21 12.24
N PRO A 67 27.53 22.47 12.22
CA PRO A 67 27.26 23.39 11.13
C PRO A 67 27.59 22.73 9.79
N TRP A 68 26.63 22.76 8.86
CA TRP A 68 26.70 22.09 7.56
C TRP A 68 26.79 20.55 7.64
N GLY A 69 26.34 19.94 8.73
CA GLY A 69 26.40 18.49 8.92
C GLY A 69 25.75 17.68 7.81
N VAL A 70 24.62 18.17 7.27
CA VAL A 70 23.95 17.59 6.10
C VAL A 70 24.86 17.61 4.87
N GLU A 71 25.55 18.73 4.63
CA GLU A 71 26.47 18.88 3.50
C GLU A 71 27.75 18.06 3.67
N ILE A 72 28.24 17.89 4.91
CA ILE A 72 29.36 17.01 5.21
C ILE A 72 28.99 15.55 4.90
N TYR A 73 27.81 15.10 5.32
CA TYR A 73 27.32 13.77 4.99
C TYR A 73 27.15 13.57 3.47
N ASP A 74 26.45 14.51 2.81
CA ASP A 74 26.24 14.45 1.35
C ASP A 74 27.56 14.46 0.57
N LEU A 75 28.54 15.26 1.03
CA LEU A 75 29.89 15.25 0.51
C LEU A 75 30.54 13.88 0.69
N LEU A 76 30.53 13.28 1.88
CA LEU A 76 31.19 12.01 2.15
C LEU A 76 30.61 10.82 1.36
N ILE A 77 29.33 10.85 1.01
CA ILE A 77 28.76 9.79 0.16
C ILE A 77 29.13 9.97 -1.32
N ARG A 78 29.42 11.22 -1.75
CA ARG A 78 29.87 11.56 -3.11
C ARG A 78 31.38 11.46 -3.29
N TRP A 79 32.10 11.90 -2.29
CA TRP A 79 33.54 12.01 -2.25
C TRP A 79 34.03 11.37 -0.97
N ASN A 80 34.76 10.26 -1.10
CA ASN A 80 35.34 9.59 0.04
C ASN A 80 36.76 9.14 -0.28
N PRO A 81 37.80 9.79 0.28
CA PRO A 81 39.19 9.49 -0.03
C PRO A 81 39.65 8.12 0.51
N LEU A 82 38.87 7.48 1.39
CA LEU A 82 39.19 6.16 1.94
C LEU A 82 38.70 5.03 1.05
N ARG A 83 37.85 5.31 0.05
CA ARG A 83 37.36 4.30 -0.89
C ARG A 83 38.42 3.97 -1.94
N GLN A 84 38.63 2.68 -2.19
CA GLN A 84 39.50 2.19 -3.27
C GLN A 84 38.87 2.37 -4.66
N THR A 85 37.54 2.30 -4.74
CA THR A 85 36.74 2.47 -5.95
C THR A 85 35.55 3.37 -5.65
N GLN A 86 35.03 4.12 -6.63
CA GLN A 86 33.97 5.12 -6.41
C GLN A 86 34.32 6.18 -5.35
N TYR A 87 35.57 6.65 -5.33
CA TYR A 87 36.00 7.73 -4.42
C TYR A 87 35.45 9.11 -4.84
N THR A 88 35.05 9.27 -6.11
CA THR A 88 34.34 10.44 -6.68
C THR A 88 33.28 9.96 -7.68
N PRO A 89 32.23 10.74 -7.98
CA PRO A 89 31.31 10.42 -9.06
C PRO A 89 32.04 10.49 -10.41
N LYS A 90 31.80 9.52 -11.29
CA LYS A 90 32.32 9.54 -12.66
C LYS A 90 31.52 10.53 -13.53
N PRO A 91 32.11 11.05 -14.62
CA PRO A 91 31.36 11.81 -15.62
C PRO A 91 30.20 11.01 -16.19
N TYR A 92 29.16 11.72 -16.65
CA TYR A 92 27.99 11.08 -17.27
C TYR A 92 28.42 10.19 -18.46
N ASN A 93 27.97 8.93 -18.46
CA ASN A 93 28.42 7.89 -19.38
C ASN A 93 27.37 7.52 -20.45
N ASN A 94 26.31 8.34 -20.58
CA ASN A 94 25.15 8.14 -21.47
C ASN A 94 24.23 6.97 -21.15
N SER A 95 24.49 6.18 -20.10
CA SER A 95 23.63 5.06 -19.71
C SER A 95 22.48 5.54 -18.83
N LYS A 96 21.27 5.06 -19.09
CA LYS A 96 20.03 5.45 -18.41
C LYS A 96 19.37 4.24 -17.78
N ILE A 97 19.15 4.29 -16.47
CA ILE A 97 18.73 3.11 -15.70
C ILE A 97 17.38 3.39 -15.05
N ALA A 98 16.43 2.47 -15.26
CA ALA A 98 15.15 2.47 -14.57
C ALA A 98 15.27 1.63 -13.28
N VAL A 99 14.95 2.23 -12.13
CA VAL A 99 14.93 1.52 -10.84
C VAL A 99 13.48 1.45 -10.34
N MET A 100 12.91 0.24 -10.34
CA MET A 100 11.51 -0.02 -9.99
C MET A 100 11.38 -0.36 -8.50
N GLY A 101 10.92 0.60 -7.71
CA GLY A 101 10.76 0.54 -6.26
C GLY A 101 11.87 1.28 -5.54
N MET A 102 11.54 2.33 -4.78
CA MET A 102 12.52 3.21 -4.13
C MET A 102 12.64 2.96 -2.63
N GLY A 103 12.64 1.68 -2.26
CA GLY A 103 13.02 1.20 -0.94
C GLY A 103 14.55 1.08 -0.77
N PRO A 104 15.03 0.46 0.33
CA PRO A 104 16.45 0.39 0.65
C PRO A 104 17.36 -0.14 -0.46
N ALA A 105 16.94 -1.18 -1.19
CA ALA A 105 17.71 -1.65 -2.34
C ALA A 105 17.71 -0.63 -3.49
N GLY A 106 16.57 -0.02 -3.79
CA GLY A 106 16.40 0.90 -4.91
C GLY A 106 17.18 2.20 -4.76
N PHE A 107 17.02 2.90 -3.63
CA PHE A 107 17.75 4.16 -3.42
C PHE A 107 19.27 3.95 -3.25
N THR A 108 19.70 2.80 -2.70
CA THR A 108 21.11 2.44 -2.61
C THR A 108 21.68 2.13 -3.99
N LEU A 109 20.94 1.42 -4.82
CA LEU A 109 21.34 1.12 -6.18
C LEU A 109 21.43 2.41 -7.01
N ALA A 110 20.44 3.29 -6.90
CA ALA A 110 20.46 4.59 -7.55
C ALA A 110 21.72 5.38 -7.19
N HIS A 111 22.08 5.43 -5.90
CA HIS A 111 23.32 6.06 -5.45
C HIS A 111 24.56 5.48 -6.15
N HIS A 112 24.74 4.16 -6.13
CA HIS A 112 25.92 3.55 -6.73
C HIS A 112 25.98 3.73 -8.26
N LEU A 113 24.84 3.68 -8.96
CA LEU A 113 24.80 3.90 -10.40
C LEU A 113 25.06 5.36 -10.77
N LEU A 114 24.55 6.32 -9.99
CA LEU A 114 24.88 7.74 -10.15
C LEU A 114 26.38 8.01 -9.92
N MET A 115 27.01 7.29 -8.98
CA MET A 115 28.46 7.34 -8.77
C MET A 115 29.26 6.81 -9.96
N GLU A 116 28.70 5.87 -10.74
CA GLU A 116 29.30 5.35 -11.98
C GLU A 116 29.05 6.24 -13.21
N GLY A 117 28.34 7.37 -13.04
CA GLY A 117 28.02 8.29 -14.13
C GLY A 117 26.79 7.91 -14.93
N CYS A 118 25.92 7.02 -14.43
CA CYS A 118 24.65 6.74 -15.08
C CYS A 118 23.60 7.82 -14.76
N ALA A 119 22.66 8.04 -15.67
CA ALA A 119 21.39 8.67 -15.33
C ALA A 119 20.46 7.62 -14.72
N VAL A 120 19.76 7.97 -13.65
CA VAL A 120 18.87 7.06 -12.95
C VAL A 120 17.50 7.70 -12.80
N VAL A 121 16.46 6.96 -13.22
CA VAL A 121 15.08 7.30 -12.93
C VAL A 121 14.52 6.28 -11.95
N GLY A 122 14.20 6.75 -10.75
CA GLY A 122 13.51 5.98 -9.74
C GLY A 122 12.00 6.01 -9.92
N PHE A 123 11.38 4.85 -9.80
CA PHE A 123 9.93 4.68 -9.86
C PHE A 123 9.42 4.08 -8.57
N ASP A 124 8.30 4.55 -8.06
CA ASP A 124 7.56 3.85 -7.01
C ASP A 124 6.07 3.82 -7.33
N GLY A 125 5.42 2.70 -7.01
CA GLY A 125 3.98 2.56 -7.22
C GLY A 125 3.17 3.39 -6.22
N LEU A 126 3.72 3.66 -5.04
CA LEU A 126 3.09 4.55 -4.06
C LEU A 126 3.28 6.02 -4.45
N LYS A 127 2.43 6.89 -3.90
CA LYS A 127 2.60 8.34 -4.04
C LYS A 127 3.87 8.76 -3.34
N ILE A 128 4.66 9.58 -4.03
CA ILE A 128 5.80 10.29 -3.46
C ILE A 128 5.45 11.77 -3.43
N GLU A 129 5.52 12.38 -2.26
CA GLU A 129 5.33 13.82 -2.10
C GLU A 129 6.57 14.57 -2.61
N PRO A 130 6.40 15.67 -3.36
CA PRO A 130 7.53 16.47 -3.80
C PRO A 130 8.26 17.09 -2.60
N LEU A 131 9.59 17.15 -2.67
CA LEU A 131 10.37 17.93 -1.71
C LEU A 131 10.19 19.42 -1.97
N PRO A 132 10.21 20.25 -0.91
CA PRO A 132 10.35 21.70 -1.05
C PRO A 132 11.61 22.07 -1.85
N GLU A 133 11.48 22.96 -2.84
CA GLU A 133 12.56 23.33 -3.76
C GLU A 133 13.80 23.88 -3.03
N ASN A 134 13.60 24.56 -1.90
CA ASN A 134 14.70 25.12 -1.10
C ASN A 134 15.60 24.04 -0.49
N LEU A 135 15.09 22.83 -0.22
CA LEU A 135 15.90 21.71 0.28
C LEU A 135 16.77 21.11 -0.82
N ILE A 136 16.38 21.26 -2.09
CA ILE A 136 17.12 20.76 -3.25
C ILE A 136 18.16 21.81 -3.69
N SER A 137 17.74 23.07 -3.81
CA SER A 137 18.56 24.14 -4.41
C SER A 137 19.58 24.77 -3.46
N ASN A 138 19.34 24.73 -2.14
CA ASN A 138 20.19 25.43 -1.16
C ASN A 138 20.84 24.47 -0.17
N PRO A 139 22.06 24.78 0.32
CA PRO A 139 22.69 24.02 1.38
C PRO A 139 21.95 24.21 2.72
N ILE A 140 21.98 23.18 3.57
CA ILE A 140 21.31 23.15 4.87
C ILE A 140 22.36 23.36 5.97
N TYR A 141 22.27 24.50 6.66
CA TYR A 141 23.20 24.85 7.73
C TYR A 141 23.04 23.99 8.99
N ASP A 142 21.80 23.74 9.41
CA ASP A 142 21.48 22.99 10.63
C ASP A 142 20.48 21.88 10.30
N PHE A 143 20.83 20.62 10.61
CA PHE A 143 19.95 19.47 10.40
C PHE A 143 18.63 19.60 11.18
N ASN A 144 18.64 20.23 12.36
CA ASN A 144 17.43 20.40 13.17
C ASN A 144 16.38 21.28 12.46
N SER A 145 16.77 22.11 11.49
CA SER A 145 15.85 22.93 10.70
C SER A 145 14.93 22.12 9.77
N ILE A 146 15.26 20.85 9.52
CA ILE A 146 14.48 19.96 8.64
C ILE A 146 13.85 18.78 9.37
N ILE A 147 14.07 18.66 10.69
CA ILE A 147 13.47 17.65 11.55
C ILE A 147 12.02 18.03 11.83
N GLU A 148 11.12 17.09 11.59
CA GLU A 148 9.70 17.20 11.87
C GLU A 148 9.30 16.21 12.96
N SER A 149 8.27 16.55 13.75
CA SER A 149 7.61 15.60 14.64
C SER A 149 7.05 14.44 13.80
N LEU A 150 7.26 13.19 14.23
CA LEU A 150 6.71 12.03 13.52
C LEU A 150 5.17 12.03 13.50
N ASP A 151 4.53 12.71 14.45
CA ASP A 151 3.07 12.84 14.55
C ASP A 151 2.48 13.78 13.49
N ASP A 152 3.27 14.72 12.97
CA ASP A 152 2.79 15.80 12.09
C ASP A 152 3.48 15.85 10.72
N ARG A 153 4.66 15.23 10.61
CA ARG A 153 5.48 15.12 9.40
C ARG A 153 4.65 14.74 8.17
N ILE A 154 4.89 15.41 7.04
CA ILE A 154 4.36 14.96 5.74
C ILE A 154 4.91 13.57 5.41
N ILE A 155 4.01 12.64 5.07
CA ILE A 155 4.41 11.29 4.70
C ILE A 155 4.94 11.33 3.27
N ALA A 156 6.27 11.31 3.13
CA ALA A 156 6.92 11.54 1.85
C ALA A 156 6.68 10.41 0.84
N GLY A 157 6.39 9.19 1.31
CA GLY A 157 6.18 8.01 0.47
C GLY A 157 7.46 7.39 -0.14
N PHE A 158 8.57 8.13 -0.15
CA PHE A 158 9.90 7.64 -0.54
C PHE A 158 10.50 6.72 0.54
N GLY A 159 11.11 5.60 0.14
CA GLY A 159 11.83 4.68 1.04
C GLY A 159 11.18 3.32 1.27
N GLY A 160 10.04 3.04 0.63
CA GLY A 160 9.39 1.73 0.70
C GLY A 160 9.02 1.34 2.14
N VAL A 161 9.34 0.11 2.55
CA VAL A 161 9.03 -0.40 3.90
C VAL A 161 9.62 0.48 5.02
N ALA A 162 10.73 1.20 4.77
CA ALA A 162 11.28 2.13 5.75
C ALA A 162 10.34 3.30 6.06
N GLU A 163 9.52 3.70 5.09
CA GLU A 163 8.50 4.74 5.24
C GLU A 163 7.19 4.18 5.81
N TYR A 164 6.67 3.11 5.19
CA TYR A 164 5.30 2.63 5.48
C TYR A 164 5.21 1.45 6.44
N GLY A 165 6.31 0.77 6.74
CA GLY A 165 6.31 -0.46 7.53
C GLY A 165 7.01 -0.34 8.87
N ILE A 166 8.17 0.33 8.90
CA ILE A 166 8.91 0.56 10.15
C ILE A 166 8.20 1.64 10.98
N THR A 167 8.05 1.37 12.28
CA THR A 167 7.26 2.15 13.24
C THR A 167 8.02 3.35 13.78
N VAL A 168 7.37 4.15 14.64
CA VAL A 168 7.95 5.35 15.30
C VAL A 168 9.21 5.07 16.14
N ARG A 169 9.58 3.80 16.32
CA ARG A 169 10.79 3.36 17.01
C ARG A 169 12.09 3.69 16.25
N TRP A 170 11.97 4.13 14.99
CA TRP A 170 13.08 4.70 14.21
C TRP A 170 12.71 6.09 13.68
N ASP A 171 13.66 7.02 13.74
CA ASP A 171 13.45 8.39 13.30
C ASP A 171 13.43 8.48 11.76
N LYS A 172 12.23 8.63 11.21
CA LYS A 172 12.00 8.74 9.76
C LYS A 172 12.56 10.02 9.15
N ASN A 173 13.00 11.00 9.95
CA ASN A 173 13.71 12.17 9.42
C ASN A 173 15.01 11.79 8.70
N PHE A 174 15.64 10.67 9.07
CA PHE A 174 16.80 10.15 8.35
C PHE A 174 16.48 9.70 6.92
N LEU A 175 15.24 9.31 6.63
CA LEU A 175 14.83 8.96 5.27
C LEU A 175 14.79 10.20 4.36
N LYS A 176 14.38 11.34 4.93
CA LYS A 176 14.37 12.64 4.25
C LYS A 176 15.79 13.05 3.83
N LEU A 177 16.80 12.76 4.65
CA LEU A 177 18.21 12.99 4.33
C LEU A 177 18.63 12.23 3.05
N ILE A 178 18.26 10.94 2.93
CA ILE A 178 18.54 10.16 1.72
C ILE A 178 17.79 10.73 0.51
N TYR A 179 16.53 11.13 0.70
CA TYR A 179 15.72 11.71 -0.36
C TYR A 179 16.35 13.00 -0.91
N ILE A 180 16.74 13.93 -0.02
CA ILE A 180 17.43 15.17 -0.38
C ILE A 180 18.74 14.88 -1.13
N SER A 181 19.59 13.98 -0.61
CA SER A 181 20.89 13.63 -1.21
C SER A 181 20.78 13.06 -2.63
N LEU A 182 19.69 12.36 -2.95
CA LEU A 182 19.45 11.86 -4.30
C LEU A 182 18.84 12.93 -5.21
N MET A 183 17.86 13.70 -4.73
CA MET A 183 17.22 14.76 -5.53
C MET A 183 18.18 15.89 -5.93
N ARG A 184 19.26 16.09 -5.16
CA ARG A 184 20.34 17.03 -5.52
C ARG A 184 21.26 16.53 -6.64
N ARG A 185 21.08 15.31 -7.14
CA ARG A 185 21.90 14.75 -8.23
C ARG A 185 21.35 15.16 -9.58
N GLN A 186 22.19 15.82 -10.40
CA GLN A 186 21.82 16.31 -11.73
C GLN A 186 21.18 15.24 -12.64
N HIS A 187 21.65 13.99 -12.57
CA HIS A 187 21.20 12.90 -13.42
C HIS A 187 20.19 11.95 -12.73
N PHE A 188 19.48 12.44 -11.70
CA PHE A 188 18.47 11.68 -11.00
C PHE A 188 17.07 12.28 -11.19
N GLN A 189 16.09 11.41 -11.42
CA GLN A 189 14.66 11.76 -11.37
C GLN A 189 13.92 10.73 -10.52
N LEU A 190 12.80 11.15 -9.91
CA LEU A 190 11.97 10.30 -9.08
C LEU A 190 10.49 10.52 -9.40
N PHE A 191 9.78 9.43 -9.64
CA PHE A 191 8.35 9.46 -9.91
C PHE A 191 7.62 8.45 -9.03
N GLY A 192 6.74 8.94 -8.15
CA GLY A 192 5.74 8.11 -7.48
C GLY A 192 4.55 7.84 -8.40
N ASN A 193 3.62 7.00 -7.96
CA ASN A 193 2.44 6.58 -8.72
C ASN A 193 2.76 5.83 -10.03
N VAL A 194 3.96 5.29 -10.18
CA VAL A 194 4.38 4.53 -11.36
C VAL A 194 4.49 3.05 -10.99
N ARG A 195 3.47 2.27 -11.37
CA ARG A 195 3.43 0.83 -11.07
C ARG A 195 4.19 0.03 -12.13
N PHE A 196 5.21 -0.73 -11.70
CA PHE A 196 5.88 -1.69 -12.57
C PHE A 196 4.92 -2.82 -13.01
N GLY A 197 4.84 -3.06 -14.32
CA GLY A 197 3.90 -4.00 -14.95
C GLY A 197 2.52 -3.40 -15.28
N GLY A 198 2.25 -2.15 -14.86
CA GLY A 198 1.01 -1.43 -15.18
C GLY A 198 1.29 -0.14 -15.95
N THR A 199 1.78 0.88 -15.25
CA THR A 199 2.15 2.18 -15.86
C THR A 199 3.35 2.05 -16.78
N ILE A 200 4.33 1.23 -16.39
CA ILE A 200 5.53 0.96 -17.17
C ILE A 200 5.81 -0.54 -17.21
N THR A 201 5.95 -1.09 -18.41
CA THR A 201 6.43 -2.46 -18.62
C THR A 201 7.92 -2.48 -18.95
N VAL A 202 8.52 -3.67 -19.02
CA VAL A 202 9.91 -3.85 -19.48
C VAL A 202 10.05 -3.31 -20.91
N GLU A 203 9.10 -3.61 -21.77
CA GLU A 203 9.08 -3.18 -23.17
C GLU A 203 8.99 -1.65 -23.28
N ASN A 204 8.12 -1.02 -22.47
CA ASN A 204 8.05 0.44 -22.47
C ASN A 204 9.30 1.11 -21.93
N ALA A 205 10.00 0.48 -20.98
CA ALA A 205 11.27 1.02 -20.52
C ALA A 205 12.28 1.11 -21.68
N TRP A 206 12.34 0.09 -22.54
CA TRP A 206 13.19 0.13 -23.73
C TRP A 206 12.73 1.19 -24.73
N GLU A 207 11.42 1.30 -25.00
CA GLU A 207 10.86 2.35 -25.86
C GLU A 207 11.18 3.78 -25.37
N LEU A 208 11.23 3.97 -24.05
CA LEU A 208 11.59 5.24 -23.41
C LEU A 208 13.10 5.52 -23.43
N GLY A 209 13.91 4.56 -23.89
CA GLY A 209 15.35 4.70 -24.07
C GLY A 209 16.15 4.41 -22.80
N PHE A 210 15.64 3.56 -21.90
CA PHE A 210 16.45 2.99 -20.81
C PHE A 210 17.36 1.89 -21.34
N ASP A 211 18.56 1.76 -20.79
CA ASP A 211 19.53 0.72 -21.16
C ASP A 211 19.47 -0.49 -20.22
N HIS A 212 18.89 -0.32 -19.02
CA HIS A 212 18.72 -1.38 -18.03
C HIS A 212 17.54 -1.12 -17.10
N VAL A 213 16.91 -2.20 -16.61
CA VAL A 213 15.83 -2.17 -15.62
C VAL A 213 16.24 -2.96 -14.38
N ALA A 214 16.11 -2.33 -13.20
CA ALA A 214 16.33 -2.97 -11.91
C ALA A 214 15.02 -3.09 -11.13
N ILE A 215 14.66 -4.31 -10.75
CA ILE A 215 13.47 -4.64 -9.96
C ILE A 215 13.84 -4.64 -8.48
N THR A 216 13.44 -3.59 -7.78
CA THR A 216 13.64 -3.37 -6.33
C THR A 216 12.31 -3.13 -5.59
N VAL A 217 11.22 -3.69 -6.12
CA VAL A 217 9.83 -3.50 -5.63
C VAL A 217 9.53 -4.19 -4.29
N GLY A 218 10.50 -4.89 -3.70
CA GLY A 218 10.41 -5.50 -2.37
C GLY A 218 9.54 -6.77 -2.28
N ALA A 219 9.07 -7.06 -1.06
CA ALA A 219 8.12 -8.13 -0.81
C ALA A 219 6.66 -7.66 -1.01
N GLY A 220 5.76 -8.58 -1.32
CA GLY A 220 4.32 -8.38 -1.42
C GLY A 220 3.53 -9.63 -1.00
N LEU A 221 2.21 -9.60 -1.14
CA LEU A 221 1.33 -10.77 -0.93
C LEU A 221 1.42 -11.35 0.50
N PRO A 222 0.82 -10.69 1.51
CA PRO A 222 0.75 -11.25 2.85
C PRO A 222 -0.08 -12.54 2.83
N ARG A 223 0.27 -13.47 3.72
CA ARG A 223 -0.36 -14.79 3.78
C ARG A 223 -1.68 -14.72 4.54
N GLU A 224 -2.76 -15.04 3.86
CA GLU A 224 -4.07 -15.17 4.47
C GLU A 224 -4.10 -16.31 5.50
N LEU A 225 -4.98 -16.17 6.48
CA LEU A 225 -5.24 -17.21 7.47
C LEU A 225 -6.49 -17.97 7.05
N ASN A 226 -6.34 -19.24 6.65
CA ASN A 226 -7.47 -20.05 6.21
C ASN A 226 -8.15 -20.76 7.40
N ILE A 227 -8.95 -20.01 8.15
CA ILE A 227 -9.77 -20.50 9.27
C ILE A 227 -11.23 -20.05 9.09
N PRO A 228 -12.21 -20.74 9.69
CA PRO A 228 -13.60 -20.29 9.70
C PRO A 228 -13.73 -18.84 10.17
N ASN A 229 -14.57 -18.07 9.46
CA ASN A 229 -14.83 -16.64 9.69
C ASN A 229 -13.61 -15.72 9.52
N SER A 230 -12.54 -16.18 8.86
CA SER A 230 -11.42 -15.32 8.47
C SER A 230 -11.86 -14.16 7.58
N LEU A 231 -11.28 -12.98 7.76
CA LEU A 231 -11.63 -11.71 7.09
C LEU A 231 -12.99 -11.11 7.49
N ALA A 232 -13.61 -11.56 8.58
CA ALA A 232 -14.77 -10.91 9.18
C ALA A 232 -14.47 -9.45 9.59
N PRO A 233 -15.50 -8.58 9.72
CA PRO A 233 -15.32 -7.23 10.25
C PRO A 233 -14.56 -7.26 11.58
N GLY A 234 -13.54 -6.42 11.73
CA GLY A 234 -12.59 -6.46 12.84
C GLY A 234 -11.29 -7.21 12.55
N MET A 235 -11.22 -8.07 11.53
CA MET A 235 -10.02 -8.81 11.15
C MET A 235 -9.32 -8.22 9.91
N ARG A 236 -8.03 -7.93 10.03
CA ARG A 236 -7.19 -7.36 8.95
C ARG A 236 -5.83 -8.05 8.85
N GLN A 237 -5.15 -7.83 7.73
CA GLN A 237 -3.73 -8.15 7.63
C GLN A 237 -2.92 -7.08 8.39
N ALA A 238 -1.78 -7.45 8.97
CA ALA A 238 -0.90 -6.49 9.64
C ALA A 238 -0.37 -5.44 8.65
N ASN A 239 -0.07 -5.85 7.41
CA ASN A 239 0.35 -4.93 6.35
C ASN A 239 -0.73 -3.93 5.97
N ASP A 240 -2.01 -4.33 5.96
CA ASP A 240 -3.16 -3.43 5.73
C ASP A 240 -3.18 -2.34 6.81
N PHE A 241 -3.12 -2.74 8.07
CA PHE A 241 -3.10 -1.80 9.20
C PHE A 241 -1.89 -0.86 9.17
N LEU A 242 -0.66 -1.37 9.09
CA LEU A 242 0.56 -0.56 9.14
C LEU A 242 0.65 0.39 7.95
N MET A 243 0.33 -0.09 6.74
CA MET A 243 0.32 0.78 5.57
C MET A 243 -0.77 1.85 5.71
N ALA A 244 -1.98 1.52 6.17
CA ALA A 244 -3.04 2.51 6.39
C ALA A 244 -2.59 3.57 7.41
N LEU A 245 -2.06 3.14 8.55
CA LEU A 245 -1.53 4.03 9.58
C LEU A 245 -0.49 5.00 9.03
N GLN A 246 0.50 4.48 8.31
CA GLN A 246 1.69 5.22 7.93
C GLN A 246 1.56 5.96 6.59
N LEU A 247 0.84 5.43 5.59
CA LEU A 247 0.73 6.07 4.27
C LEU A 247 -0.41 7.09 4.17
N THR A 248 -1.49 6.87 4.92
CA THR A 248 -2.63 7.80 4.93
C THR A 248 -2.56 8.79 6.08
N GLY A 249 -1.62 8.57 7.03
CA GLY A 249 -1.45 9.40 8.21
C GLY A 249 -2.66 9.38 9.11
N SER A 250 -3.33 8.23 9.27
CA SER A 250 -4.58 8.15 10.05
C SER A 250 -4.39 8.47 11.54
N ALA A 251 -3.17 8.32 12.05
CA ALA A 251 -2.78 8.78 13.39
C ALA A 251 -2.72 10.30 13.53
N LYS A 252 -2.54 11.06 12.44
CA LYS A 252 -2.48 12.52 12.50
C LYS A 252 -3.84 13.06 12.95
N LYS A 253 -3.83 14.02 13.88
CA LYS A 253 -5.05 14.71 14.34
C LYS A 253 -5.77 15.42 13.20
N SER A 254 -4.99 16.03 12.30
CA SER A 254 -5.46 16.74 11.13
C SER A 254 -5.99 15.84 10.01
N SER A 255 -5.76 14.52 10.06
CA SER A 255 -6.11 13.60 8.97
C SER A 255 -7.59 13.19 9.00
N ILE A 256 -8.20 13.18 7.81
CA ILE A 256 -9.56 12.67 7.56
C ILE A 256 -9.59 11.19 7.17
N THR A 257 -8.47 10.48 7.25
CA THR A 257 -8.42 9.08 6.82
C THR A 257 -8.93 8.13 7.90
N ASN A 258 -9.62 7.06 7.49
CA ASN A 258 -10.36 6.17 8.38
C ASN A 258 -9.61 4.85 8.62
N LEU A 259 -9.36 4.52 9.88
CA LEU A 259 -8.72 3.27 10.33
C LEU A 259 -9.36 2.82 11.65
N GLN A 260 -10.49 2.12 11.59
CA GLN A 260 -11.21 1.72 12.80
C GLN A 260 -10.55 0.51 13.48
N VAL A 261 -10.25 0.66 14.77
CA VAL A 261 -9.68 -0.37 15.67
C VAL A 261 -10.48 -0.44 16.97
N GLN A 262 -10.72 -1.64 17.49
CA GLN A 262 -11.42 -1.86 18.76
C GLN A 262 -10.58 -2.71 19.72
N LEU A 263 -10.75 -2.50 21.03
CA LEU A 263 -10.12 -3.31 22.07
C LEU A 263 -11.13 -4.28 22.71
N PRO A 264 -10.70 -5.47 23.16
CA PRO A 264 -9.34 -6.02 23.09
C PRO A 264 -8.91 -6.37 21.66
N SER A 265 -7.59 -6.37 21.42
CA SER A 265 -7.00 -6.68 20.11
C SER A 265 -6.03 -7.86 20.20
N ILE A 266 -5.98 -8.71 19.15
CA ILE A 266 -5.00 -9.80 19.03
C ILE A 266 -4.22 -9.71 17.72
N ILE A 267 -2.91 -9.87 17.82
CA ILE A 267 -1.99 -9.98 16.69
C ILE A 267 -1.59 -11.45 16.56
N VAL A 268 -1.81 -12.05 15.41
CA VAL A 268 -1.37 -13.42 15.11
C VAL A 268 -0.01 -13.39 14.41
N GLY A 269 1.05 -13.77 15.12
CA GLY A 269 2.40 -13.91 14.56
C GLY A 269 3.49 -13.26 15.41
N GLY A 270 4.59 -13.98 15.62
CA GLY A 270 5.74 -13.55 16.44
C GLY A 270 6.89 -12.93 15.65
N GLY A 271 6.64 -12.37 14.46
CA GLY A 271 7.65 -11.65 13.67
C GLY A 271 7.71 -10.16 14.04
N LEU A 272 8.72 -9.44 13.54
CA LEU A 272 8.86 -7.99 13.77
C LEU A 272 7.60 -7.22 13.41
N THR A 273 7.01 -7.50 12.24
CA THR A 273 5.72 -6.92 11.80
C THR A 273 4.60 -7.14 12.83
N GLY A 274 4.59 -8.28 13.51
CA GLY A 274 3.60 -8.56 14.56
C GLY A 274 3.82 -7.69 15.79
N ILE A 275 5.07 -7.56 16.24
CA ILE A 275 5.44 -6.69 17.36
C ILE A 275 5.14 -5.22 17.04
N ASP A 276 5.53 -4.75 15.85
CA ASP A 276 5.21 -3.42 15.32
C ASP A 276 3.71 -3.15 15.30
N THR A 277 2.92 -4.11 14.80
CA THR A 277 1.47 -3.98 14.77
C THR A 277 0.90 -3.88 16.18
N ALA A 278 1.39 -4.68 17.13
CA ALA A 278 0.89 -4.67 18.51
C ALA A 278 1.11 -3.32 19.20
N THR A 279 2.32 -2.77 19.09
CA THR A 279 2.66 -1.48 19.70
C THR A 279 1.90 -0.33 19.04
N GLU A 280 1.81 -0.33 17.70
CA GLU A 280 1.09 0.71 16.95
C GLU A 280 -0.43 0.66 17.17
N VAL A 281 -1.04 -0.53 17.24
CA VAL A 281 -2.47 -0.69 17.59
C VAL A 281 -2.76 -0.06 18.95
N GLN A 282 -1.91 -0.32 19.94
CA GLN A 282 -2.09 0.23 21.28
C GLN A 282 -1.98 1.75 21.31
N ALA A 283 -0.95 2.32 20.66
CA ALA A 283 -0.75 3.76 20.59
C ALA A 283 -1.87 4.45 19.78
N TYR A 284 -2.16 3.92 18.60
CA TYR A 284 -3.19 4.46 17.69
C TYR A 284 -4.58 4.47 18.32
N TYR A 285 -4.93 3.45 19.12
CA TYR A 285 -6.25 3.37 19.74
C TYR A 285 -6.57 4.63 20.56
N ILE A 286 -5.61 5.14 21.34
CA ILE A 286 -5.76 6.34 22.15
C ILE A 286 -6.00 7.55 21.24
N THR A 287 -5.17 7.71 20.22
CA THR A 287 -5.25 8.83 19.27
C THR A 287 -6.57 8.84 18.50
N GLN A 288 -7.07 7.66 18.09
CA GLN A 288 -8.33 7.56 17.37
C GLN A 288 -9.51 8.03 18.24
N VAL A 289 -9.59 7.60 19.50
CA VAL A 289 -10.77 7.89 20.34
C VAL A 289 -10.78 9.35 20.77
N GLU A 290 -9.60 9.94 21.04
CA GLU A 290 -9.47 11.37 21.29
C GLU A 290 -9.92 12.19 20.06
N LYS A 291 -9.51 11.79 18.85
CA LYS A 291 -9.91 12.44 17.58
C LYS A 291 -11.42 12.34 17.33
N ILE A 292 -11.99 11.15 17.55
CA ILE A 292 -13.44 10.90 17.41
C ILE A 292 -14.24 11.74 18.40
N HIS A 293 -13.82 11.76 19.66
CA HIS A 293 -14.45 12.55 20.71
C HIS A 293 -14.45 14.05 20.35
N GLN A 294 -13.31 14.60 19.95
CA GLN A 294 -13.23 16.01 19.55
C GLN A 294 -14.22 16.35 18.42
N ARG A 295 -14.21 15.57 17.33
CA ARG A 295 -15.10 15.80 16.18
C ARG A 295 -16.57 15.62 16.54
N TYR A 296 -16.89 14.60 17.32
CA TYR A 296 -18.26 14.33 17.78
C TYR A 296 -18.81 15.52 18.57
N HIS A 297 -18.05 16.07 19.53
CA HIS A 297 -18.52 17.18 20.34
C HIS A 297 -18.70 18.49 19.56
N ILE A 298 -17.85 18.75 18.56
CA ILE A 298 -18.03 19.89 17.66
C ILE A 298 -19.31 19.70 16.82
N LEU A 299 -19.48 18.54 16.19
CA LEU A 299 -20.67 18.23 15.37
C LEU A 299 -21.96 18.20 16.18
N LYS A 300 -21.90 17.71 17.43
CA LYS A 300 -23.01 17.72 18.39
C LYS A 300 -23.43 19.14 18.72
N SER A 301 -22.47 20.05 18.87
CA SER A 301 -22.72 21.47 19.13
C SER A 301 -23.30 22.19 17.91
N TYR A 302 -22.96 21.73 16.70
CA TYR A 302 -23.44 22.28 15.43
C TYR A 302 -24.85 21.82 15.04
N SER A 303 -25.13 20.51 15.09
CA SER A 303 -26.36 19.90 14.53
C SER A 303 -27.35 19.37 15.57
N GLY A 304 -26.96 19.36 16.86
CA GLY A 304 -27.71 18.70 17.93
C GLY A 304 -27.46 17.19 17.98
N GLU A 305 -27.55 16.63 19.19
CA GLU A 305 -27.22 15.21 19.44
C GLU A 305 -28.17 14.23 18.74
N GLU A 306 -29.48 14.50 18.75
CA GLU A 306 -30.49 13.63 18.13
C GLU A 306 -30.28 13.53 16.62
N THR A 307 -30.10 14.67 15.95
CA THR A 307 -29.82 14.75 14.50
C THR A 307 -28.52 14.04 14.13
N LEU A 308 -27.46 14.25 14.92
CA LEU A 308 -26.15 13.63 14.69
C LEU A 308 -26.23 12.12 14.83
N ARG A 309 -26.82 11.63 15.93
CA ARG A 309 -26.88 10.19 16.22
C ARG A 309 -27.82 9.44 15.27
N ALA A 310 -28.84 10.10 14.71
CA ALA A 310 -29.71 9.52 13.69
C ALA A 310 -28.99 9.12 12.38
N GLN A 311 -27.76 9.61 12.15
CA GLN A 311 -26.94 9.24 10.98
C GLN A 311 -26.26 7.88 11.12
N PHE A 312 -26.22 7.31 12.33
CA PHE A 312 -25.53 6.07 12.63
C PHE A 312 -26.53 4.91 12.76
N ASP A 313 -26.18 3.75 12.22
CA ASP A 313 -26.90 2.51 12.52
C ASP A 313 -26.61 2.01 13.95
N THR A 314 -27.41 1.05 14.43
CA THR A 314 -27.33 0.54 15.80
C THR A 314 -25.94 0.03 16.18
N HIS A 315 -25.29 -0.73 15.29
CA HIS A 315 -23.94 -1.25 15.56
C HIS A 315 -22.93 -0.11 15.61
N SER A 316 -23.00 0.82 14.66
CA SER A 316 -22.12 1.99 14.63
C SER A 316 -22.26 2.88 15.87
N LEU A 317 -23.47 3.00 16.45
CA LEU A 317 -23.73 3.72 17.70
C LEU A 317 -23.08 3.03 18.91
N LEU A 318 -23.16 1.70 19.01
CA LEU A 318 -22.50 0.96 20.10
C LEU A 318 -20.98 1.18 20.10
N ILE A 319 -20.37 1.16 18.92
CA ILE A 319 -18.93 1.42 18.76
C ILE A 319 -18.60 2.88 19.10
N LEU A 320 -19.43 3.83 18.62
CA LEU A 320 -19.24 5.25 18.92
C LEU A 320 -19.30 5.51 20.42
N ASP A 321 -20.28 4.94 21.13
CA ASP A 321 -20.45 5.11 22.57
C ASP A 321 -19.27 4.53 23.36
N GLU A 322 -18.76 3.37 22.95
CA GLU A 322 -17.54 2.81 23.53
C GLU A 322 -16.34 3.75 23.35
N PHE A 323 -16.15 4.30 22.14
CA PHE A 323 -15.06 5.23 21.87
C PHE A 323 -15.17 6.52 22.68
N LEU A 324 -16.38 7.11 22.79
CA LEU A 324 -16.62 8.30 23.59
C LEU A 324 -16.33 8.02 25.08
N LEU A 325 -16.82 6.91 25.61
CA LEU A 325 -16.56 6.49 26.99
C LEU A 325 -15.06 6.33 27.27
N HIS A 326 -14.32 5.74 26.34
CA HIS A 326 -12.89 5.54 26.48
C HIS A 326 -12.12 6.87 26.41
N ALA A 327 -12.52 7.78 25.52
CA ALA A 327 -11.97 9.12 25.45
C ALA A 327 -12.19 9.90 26.75
N ASP A 328 -13.39 9.85 27.34
CA ASP A 328 -13.69 10.49 28.63
C ASP A 328 -12.76 9.98 29.74
N LYS A 329 -12.54 8.66 29.81
CA LYS A 329 -11.61 8.06 30.78
C LYS A 329 -10.16 8.50 30.56
N ILE A 330 -9.73 8.62 29.30
CA ILE A 330 -8.38 9.11 28.96
C ILE A 330 -8.22 10.57 29.39
N ILE A 331 -9.19 11.42 29.07
CA ILE A 331 -9.19 12.84 29.44
C ILE A 331 -9.11 12.98 30.96
N ALA A 332 -9.99 12.28 31.70
CA ALA A 332 -10.00 12.29 33.16
C ALA A 332 -8.67 11.81 33.76
N GLU A 333 -8.05 10.78 33.18
CA GLU A 333 -6.76 10.29 33.63
C GLU A 333 -5.61 11.26 33.34
N ARG A 334 -5.61 11.92 32.18
CA ARG A 334 -4.61 12.96 31.87
C ARG A 334 -4.74 14.15 32.82
N GLU A 335 -5.96 14.59 33.13
CA GLU A 335 -6.22 15.65 34.09
C GLU A 335 -5.76 15.28 35.51
N ARG A 336 -6.08 14.06 35.96
CA ARG A 336 -5.63 13.54 37.26
C ARG A 336 -4.11 13.45 37.32
N ALA A 337 -3.47 12.88 36.30
CA ALA A 337 -2.03 12.76 36.21
C ALA A 337 -1.32 14.13 36.25
N LYS A 338 -1.90 15.14 35.59
CA LYS A 338 -1.43 16.53 35.66
C LYS A 338 -1.55 17.12 37.07
N LYS A 339 -2.67 16.91 37.76
CA LYS A 339 -2.87 17.34 39.17
C LYS A 339 -1.89 16.65 40.13
N GLU A 340 -1.55 15.39 39.86
CA GLU A 340 -0.65 14.57 40.68
C GLU A 340 0.83 14.65 40.24
N ASN A 341 1.16 15.47 39.23
CA ASN A 341 2.50 15.60 38.64
C ASN A 341 3.16 14.26 38.28
N ARG A 342 2.40 13.36 37.65
CA ARG A 342 2.88 12.06 37.15
C ARG A 342 2.52 11.85 35.69
N LYS A 343 3.13 10.85 35.06
CA LYS A 343 2.71 10.42 33.72
C LYS A 343 1.31 9.76 33.78
N PRO A 344 0.45 9.99 32.77
CA PRO A 344 -0.83 9.28 32.65
C PRO A 344 -0.62 7.77 32.57
N GLN A 345 -1.40 7.01 33.33
CA GLN A 345 -1.36 5.54 33.38
C GLN A 345 -2.26 4.94 32.30
N LEU A 346 -2.04 5.30 31.04
CA LEU A 346 -2.90 4.88 29.92
C LEU A 346 -2.88 3.36 29.71
N ASN A 347 -1.75 2.70 29.99
CA ASN A 347 -1.63 1.24 29.94
C ASN A 347 -2.60 0.54 30.90
N LYS A 348 -2.94 1.18 32.04
CA LYS A 348 -3.93 0.62 32.97
C LYS A 348 -5.32 0.62 32.33
N LEU A 349 -5.72 1.72 31.70
CA LEU A 349 -6.99 1.82 30.99
C LEU A 349 -7.08 0.83 29.83
N ILE A 350 -6.01 0.72 29.02
CA ILE A 350 -5.94 -0.25 27.93
C ILE A 350 -6.12 -1.68 28.45
N ARG A 351 -5.53 -2.04 29.59
CA ARG A 351 -5.71 -3.35 30.22
C ARG A 351 -7.13 -3.56 30.76
N GLU A 352 -7.78 -2.53 31.30
CA GLU A 352 -9.19 -2.58 31.69
C GLU A 352 -10.11 -2.83 30.49
N TRP A 353 -9.68 -2.45 29.28
CA TRP A 353 -10.36 -2.73 28.01
C TRP A 353 -9.89 -4.03 27.34
N GLY A 354 -9.15 -4.88 28.07
CA GLY A 354 -8.67 -6.19 27.65
C GLY A 354 -7.30 -6.20 26.95
N GLY A 355 -6.76 -5.02 26.59
CA GLY A 355 -5.40 -4.86 26.09
C GLY A 355 -5.13 -5.39 24.68
N VAL A 356 -3.84 -5.51 24.37
CA VAL A 356 -3.34 -5.98 23.07
C VAL A 356 -2.46 -7.21 23.30
N THR A 357 -2.76 -8.31 22.61
CA THR A 357 -2.07 -9.59 22.79
C THR A 357 -1.41 -10.07 21.49
N VAL A 358 -0.14 -10.44 21.54
CA VAL A 358 0.53 -11.19 20.47
C VAL A 358 0.34 -12.69 20.72
N ALA A 359 -0.41 -13.37 19.87
CA ALA A 359 -0.57 -14.82 19.88
C ALA A 359 0.45 -15.46 18.93
N TYR A 360 1.26 -16.38 19.45
CA TYR A 360 2.26 -17.10 18.68
C TYR A 360 2.22 -18.59 18.95
N ARG A 361 2.28 -19.39 17.89
CA ARG A 361 2.14 -20.86 17.93
C ARG A 361 3.30 -21.60 18.61
N LYS A 362 4.39 -20.92 18.95
CA LYS A 362 5.55 -21.49 19.66
C LYS A 362 5.92 -20.59 20.84
N SER A 363 7.07 -20.83 21.46
CA SER A 363 7.63 -19.96 22.51
C SER A 363 8.12 -18.62 21.94
N ILE A 364 8.22 -17.61 22.80
CA ILE A 364 8.75 -16.29 22.46
C ILE A 364 10.20 -16.37 21.99
N GLN A 365 11.02 -17.28 22.54
CA GLN A 365 12.42 -17.43 22.17
C GLN A 365 12.59 -18.02 20.76
N GLU A 366 11.63 -18.83 20.30
CA GLU A 366 11.58 -19.35 18.94
C GLU A 366 10.96 -18.36 17.94
N SER A 367 10.42 -17.23 18.42
CA SER A 367 9.79 -16.25 17.55
C SER A 367 10.82 -15.54 16.67
N PRO A 368 10.50 -15.26 15.38
CA PRO A 368 11.41 -14.53 14.51
C PRO A 368 11.76 -13.15 15.04
N ALA A 369 10.84 -12.47 15.74
CA ALA A 369 11.14 -11.19 16.39
C ALA A 369 12.23 -11.34 17.43
N TYR A 370 12.14 -12.32 18.33
CA TYR A 370 13.18 -12.54 19.35
C TYR A 370 14.52 -12.91 18.73
N GLN A 371 14.53 -13.86 17.78
CA GLN A 371 15.75 -14.30 17.09
C GLN A 371 16.40 -13.17 16.28
N ARG A 372 15.61 -12.26 15.71
CA ARG A 372 16.11 -11.16 14.87
C ARG A 372 16.40 -9.88 15.65
N ASN A 373 15.62 -9.58 16.68
CA ASN A 373 15.70 -8.36 17.47
C ASN A 373 14.93 -8.51 18.80
N HIS A 374 15.56 -9.14 19.79
CA HIS A 374 14.94 -9.38 21.10
C HIS A 374 14.64 -8.08 21.88
N GLU A 375 15.37 -6.98 21.62
CA GLU A 375 15.13 -5.68 22.26
C GLU A 375 13.72 -5.15 21.94
N GLU A 376 13.24 -5.36 20.72
CA GLU A 376 11.89 -4.93 20.30
C GLU A 376 10.79 -5.69 21.04
N VAL A 377 11.03 -6.97 21.35
CA VAL A 377 10.13 -7.78 22.16
C VAL A 377 10.10 -7.28 23.61
N ILE A 378 11.28 -7.01 24.19
CA ILE A 378 11.39 -6.47 25.55
C ILE A 378 10.63 -5.14 25.66
N LYS A 379 10.81 -4.24 24.70
CA LYS A 379 10.15 -2.93 24.71
C LYS A 379 8.64 -3.03 24.55
N ALA A 380 8.15 -3.93 23.71
CA ALA A 380 6.70 -4.18 23.62
C ALA A 380 6.12 -4.69 24.96
N LEU A 381 6.84 -5.55 25.68
CA LEU A 381 6.41 -6.02 27.01
C LEU A 381 6.44 -4.89 28.05
N GLU A 382 7.45 -4.01 28.02
CA GLU A 382 7.51 -2.80 28.86
C GLU A 382 6.35 -1.84 28.60
N GLU A 383 5.90 -1.74 27.33
CA GLU A 383 4.72 -0.98 26.92
C GLU A 383 3.39 -1.63 27.33
N GLY A 384 3.43 -2.84 27.88
CA GLY A 384 2.26 -3.53 28.45
C GLY A 384 1.54 -4.47 27.49
N ILE A 385 2.13 -4.77 26.33
CA ILE A 385 1.63 -5.77 25.37
C ILE A 385 1.69 -7.16 26.01
N TYR A 386 0.62 -7.94 25.88
CA TYR A 386 0.59 -9.34 26.30
C TYR A 386 1.21 -10.24 25.23
N TYR A 387 1.84 -11.34 25.65
CA TYR A 387 2.36 -12.36 24.75
C TYR A 387 1.81 -13.72 25.16
N ALA A 388 1.08 -14.37 24.24
CA ALA A 388 0.48 -15.67 24.43
C ALA A 388 1.20 -16.70 23.55
N GLU A 389 1.97 -17.57 24.20
CA GLU A 389 2.79 -18.61 23.57
C GLU A 389 1.98 -19.89 23.34
N GLY A 390 2.41 -20.71 22.37
CA GLY A 390 1.79 -22.01 22.12
C GLY A 390 0.36 -21.93 21.58
N LEU A 391 -0.08 -20.80 21.02
CA LEU A 391 -1.44 -20.64 20.50
C LEU A 391 -1.47 -20.57 18.98
N GLU A 392 -2.16 -21.53 18.36
CA GLU A 392 -2.39 -21.56 16.92
C GLU A 392 -3.86 -21.25 16.61
N PRO A 393 -4.18 -20.22 15.81
CA PRO A 393 -5.57 -19.88 15.46
C PRO A 393 -6.34 -21.04 14.84
N ALA A 394 -7.58 -21.23 15.28
CA ALA A 394 -8.47 -22.29 14.83
C ALA A 394 -9.74 -21.75 14.16
N SER A 395 -10.37 -20.71 14.72
CA SER A 395 -11.57 -20.06 14.17
C SER A 395 -11.78 -18.67 14.79
N VAL A 396 -12.65 -17.85 14.18
CA VAL A 396 -13.09 -16.57 14.74
C VAL A 396 -14.55 -16.67 15.19
N VAL A 397 -14.83 -16.24 16.41
CA VAL A 397 -16.18 -16.10 16.95
C VAL A 397 -16.71 -14.73 16.59
N LEU A 398 -17.94 -14.68 16.08
CA LEU A 398 -18.60 -13.46 15.66
C LEU A 398 -19.65 -13.01 16.70
N ASP A 399 -19.91 -11.71 16.78
CA ASP A 399 -21.03 -11.13 17.52
C ASP A 399 -22.35 -11.21 16.73
N GLU A 400 -23.41 -10.63 17.29
CA GLU A 400 -24.74 -10.59 16.66
C GLU A 400 -24.80 -9.77 15.36
N TYR A 401 -23.80 -8.93 15.10
CA TYR A 401 -23.65 -8.11 13.89
C TYR A 401 -22.71 -8.74 12.87
N GLY A 402 -22.18 -9.94 13.15
CA GLY A 402 -21.22 -10.63 12.29
C GLY A 402 -19.79 -10.09 12.39
N ALA A 403 -19.49 -9.20 13.36
CA ALA A 403 -18.16 -8.67 13.60
C ALA A 403 -17.38 -9.57 14.57
N THR A 404 -16.06 -9.43 14.57
CA THR A 404 -15.15 -10.23 15.39
C THR A 404 -15.38 -9.98 16.88
N ASN A 405 -15.55 -11.05 17.66
CA ASN A 405 -15.76 -10.99 19.11
C ASN A 405 -14.71 -11.78 19.90
N ALA A 406 -14.20 -12.89 19.36
CA ALA A 406 -13.10 -13.64 19.96
C ALA A 406 -12.31 -14.47 18.93
N LEU A 407 -11.08 -14.81 19.27
CA LEU A 407 -10.25 -15.78 18.55
C LEU A 407 -10.22 -17.09 19.32
N VAL A 408 -10.57 -18.20 18.66
CA VAL A 408 -10.33 -19.54 19.20
C VAL A 408 -8.96 -19.99 18.71
N CYS A 409 -8.12 -20.40 19.65
CA CYS A 409 -6.79 -20.96 19.39
C CYS A 409 -6.74 -22.40 19.90
N ARG A 410 -6.08 -23.28 19.15
CA ARG A 410 -5.65 -24.59 19.64
C ARG A 410 -4.30 -24.45 20.33
N TRP A 411 -4.15 -25.13 21.46
CA TRP A 411 -2.86 -25.22 22.12
C TRP A 411 -1.88 -26.05 21.28
N ARG A 412 -0.64 -25.59 21.22
CA ARG A 412 0.52 -26.38 20.83
C ARG A 412 1.33 -26.66 22.08
N ILE A 413 1.73 -27.91 22.21
CA ILE A 413 2.56 -28.38 23.30
C ILE A 413 3.78 -29.07 22.72
N GLN A 414 4.90 -29.02 23.42
CA GLN A 414 6.09 -29.80 23.04
C GLN A 414 5.92 -31.22 23.53
N ASP A 415 6.18 -32.20 22.66
CA ASP A 415 6.33 -33.59 23.07
C ASP A 415 7.65 -33.82 23.82
N GLU A 416 7.89 -35.05 24.29
CA GLU A 416 9.13 -35.42 25.01
C GLU A 416 10.41 -35.16 24.20
N SER A 417 10.30 -35.05 22.87
CA SER A 417 11.42 -34.77 21.96
C SER A 417 11.58 -33.27 21.63
N GLY A 418 10.74 -32.40 22.20
CA GLY A 418 10.76 -30.96 21.96
C GLY A 418 10.04 -30.52 20.68
N HIS A 419 9.33 -31.42 20.00
CA HIS A 419 8.57 -31.06 18.80
C HIS A 419 7.18 -30.53 19.17
N TRP A 420 6.78 -29.43 18.54
CA TRP A 420 5.46 -28.84 18.75
C TRP A 420 4.37 -29.66 18.07
N ILE A 421 3.48 -30.27 18.86
CA ILE A 421 2.31 -31.01 18.41
C ILE A 421 1.01 -30.25 18.74
N TYR A 422 -0.09 -30.64 18.08
CA TYR A 422 -1.41 -30.10 18.39
C TYR A 422 -1.97 -30.76 19.65
N SER A 423 -2.48 -29.94 20.56
CA SER A 423 -3.40 -30.40 21.61
C SER A 423 -4.83 -30.38 21.10
N THR A 424 -5.70 -31.18 21.73
CA THR A 424 -7.15 -31.12 21.56
C THR A 424 -7.79 -29.98 22.34
N GLU A 425 -7.04 -29.34 23.25
CA GLU A 425 -7.52 -28.22 24.05
C GLU A 425 -7.56 -26.93 23.23
N GLU A 426 -8.68 -26.21 23.36
CA GLU A 426 -8.88 -24.90 22.75
C GLU A 426 -8.94 -23.81 23.83
N GLN A 427 -8.39 -22.65 23.51
CA GLN A 427 -8.50 -21.44 24.30
C GLN A 427 -9.21 -20.37 23.50
N MET A 428 -10.22 -19.74 24.10
CA MET A 428 -10.89 -18.58 23.55
C MET A 428 -10.26 -17.31 24.12
N LEU A 429 -9.86 -16.40 23.24
CA LEU A 429 -9.32 -15.09 23.59
C LEU A 429 -10.28 -14.00 23.09
N PRO A 430 -10.87 -13.16 23.98
CA PRO A 430 -11.69 -12.03 23.57
C PRO A 430 -10.93 -11.08 22.64
N ALA A 431 -11.54 -10.69 21.53
CA ALA A 431 -10.94 -9.78 20.56
C ALA A 431 -12.01 -9.13 19.69
N LYS A 432 -12.04 -7.80 19.68
CA LYS A 432 -12.84 -7.03 18.72
C LYS A 432 -12.05 -6.64 17.48
N SER A 433 -10.73 -6.78 17.52
CA SER A 433 -9.85 -6.57 16.37
C SER A 433 -8.76 -7.63 16.30
N LEU A 434 -8.52 -8.16 15.10
CA LEU A 434 -7.53 -9.19 14.81
C LEU A 434 -6.59 -8.72 13.70
N PHE A 435 -5.28 -8.90 13.88
CA PHE A 435 -4.28 -8.53 12.90
C PHE A 435 -3.38 -9.71 12.55
N ILE A 436 -3.33 -10.07 11.27
CA ILE A 436 -2.60 -11.26 10.79
C ILE A 436 -1.22 -10.88 10.28
N ALA A 437 -0.17 -11.34 10.98
CA ALA A 437 1.24 -11.06 10.74
C ALA A 437 2.05 -12.34 10.45
N THR A 438 1.55 -13.19 9.54
CA THR A 438 2.11 -14.51 9.19
C THR A 438 3.23 -14.45 8.12
N GLY A 439 3.63 -13.25 7.71
CA GLY A 439 4.71 -12.99 6.75
C GLY A 439 4.23 -12.68 5.33
N ALA A 440 5.17 -12.28 4.47
CA ALA A 440 4.94 -11.91 3.07
C ALA A 440 5.86 -12.71 2.12
N LYS A 441 5.53 -12.72 0.83
CA LYS A 441 6.32 -13.37 -0.24
C LYS A 441 7.08 -12.32 -1.07
N PRO A 442 8.10 -12.70 -1.86
CA PRO A 442 8.67 -11.79 -2.86
C PRO A 442 7.60 -11.25 -3.82
N ASN A 443 7.69 -9.98 -4.21
CA ASN A 443 6.76 -9.41 -5.18
C ASN A 443 7.16 -9.80 -6.61
N ILE A 444 6.46 -10.81 -7.13
CA ILE A 444 6.60 -11.32 -8.51
C ILE A 444 5.39 -10.97 -9.39
N ALA A 445 4.65 -9.89 -9.05
CA ALA A 445 3.41 -9.50 -9.72
C ALA A 445 3.55 -9.34 -11.25
N TYR A 446 4.71 -8.83 -11.70
CA TYR A 446 4.97 -8.60 -13.12
C TYR A 446 4.76 -9.87 -13.96
N GLU A 447 5.34 -11.00 -13.55
CA GLU A 447 5.25 -12.25 -14.30
C GLU A 447 3.84 -12.87 -14.28
N PHE A 448 3.02 -12.54 -13.28
CA PHE A 448 1.61 -12.96 -13.30
C PHE A 448 0.80 -12.19 -14.36
N GLU A 449 1.14 -10.93 -14.61
CA GLU A 449 0.48 -10.06 -15.60
C GLU A 449 1.04 -10.24 -17.01
N HIS A 450 2.36 -10.47 -17.13
CA HIS A 450 3.12 -10.58 -18.37
C HIS A 450 3.82 -11.94 -18.44
N ARG A 451 3.03 -13.01 -18.60
CA ARG A 451 3.54 -14.39 -18.55
C ARG A 451 4.55 -14.65 -19.66
N GLY A 452 5.67 -15.26 -19.30
CA GLY A 452 6.75 -15.64 -20.20
C GLY A 452 7.89 -14.64 -20.27
N THR A 453 7.83 -13.51 -19.55
CA THR A 453 8.93 -12.54 -19.52
C THR A 453 10.08 -13.02 -18.63
N PHE A 454 9.77 -13.60 -17.46
CA PHE A 454 10.76 -14.07 -16.48
C PHE A 454 10.49 -15.51 -16.04
N VAL A 455 11.53 -16.34 -16.04
CA VAL A 455 11.50 -17.68 -15.41
C VAL A 455 11.37 -17.52 -13.90
N ARG A 456 10.48 -18.31 -13.30
CA ARG A 456 10.26 -18.36 -11.85
C ARG A 456 10.61 -19.72 -11.29
N ASN A 457 11.07 -19.71 -10.05
CA ASN A 457 11.26 -20.90 -9.23
C ASN A 457 10.40 -20.74 -7.97
N ASN A 458 9.27 -21.44 -7.93
CA ASN A 458 8.23 -21.29 -6.91
C ASN A 458 7.72 -19.83 -6.80
N ASP A 459 7.91 -19.21 -5.63
CA ASP A 459 7.45 -17.87 -5.26
C ASP A 459 8.50 -16.77 -5.54
N ALA A 460 9.57 -17.06 -6.30
CA ALA A 460 10.65 -16.11 -6.61
C ALA A 460 11.07 -16.15 -8.08
N TYR A 461 11.74 -15.10 -8.57
CA TYR A 461 12.42 -15.11 -9.86
C TYR A 461 13.64 -16.04 -9.83
N GLN A 462 13.89 -16.76 -10.92
CA GLN A 462 15.11 -17.55 -11.07
C GLN A 462 16.31 -16.60 -11.27
N SER A 463 17.39 -16.82 -10.52
CA SER A 463 18.59 -15.98 -10.56
C SER A 463 19.61 -16.47 -11.57
N TYR A 464 20.16 -15.55 -12.35
CA TYR A 464 21.19 -15.78 -13.37
C TYR A 464 22.40 -14.89 -13.12
N ASP A 465 23.59 -15.40 -13.45
CA ASP A 465 24.84 -14.65 -13.42
C ASP A 465 25.11 -13.86 -14.71
N LEU A 466 26.33 -13.33 -14.83
CA LEU A 466 26.79 -12.56 -15.99
C LEU A 466 26.90 -13.40 -17.26
N SER A 467 27.19 -14.70 -17.10
CA SER A 467 27.29 -15.67 -18.19
C SER A 467 25.94 -16.29 -18.57
N ASN A 468 24.85 -15.80 -17.98
CA ASN A 468 23.49 -16.35 -18.10
C ASN A 468 23.37 -17.80 -17.60
N GLN A 469 24.22 -18.22 -16.67
CA GLN A 469 24.05 -19.50 -15.98
C GLN A 469 23.15 -19.32 -14.77
N GLU A 470 22.31 -20.33 -14.52
CA GLU A 470 21.45 -20.36 -13.34
C GLU A 470 22.29 -20.44 -12.06
N THR A 471 21.89 -19.65 -11.08
CA THR A 471 22.53 -19.63 -9.76
C THR A 471 21.53 -19.99 -8.67
N PRO A 472 22.00 -20.46 -7.49
CA PRO A 472 21.11 -20.80 -6.40
C PRO A 472 20.32 -19.60 -5.88
N ASN A 473 19.02 -19.80 -5.66
CA ASN A 473 18.15 -18.85 -4.97
C ASN A 473 18.18 -19.02 -3.44
N THR A 474 19.12 -19.80 -2.88
CA THR A 474 19.22 -19.99 -1.43
C THR A 474 20.68 -19.91 -1.02
N GLY A 475 20.92 -19.39 0.18
CA GLY A 475 22.28 -19.27 0.72
C GLY A 475 22.49 -18.01 1.55
N HIS A 476 23.75 -17.82 1.96
CA HIS A 476 24.17 -16.66 2.74
C HIS A 476 24.45 -15.46 1.81
N VAL A 477 24.23 -14.24 2.31
CA VAL A 477 24.45 -12.96 1.59
C VAL A 477 25.88 -12.72 1.13
N LYS A 478 26.83 -13.60 1.48
CA LYS A 478 28.25 -13.54 1.11
C LYS A 478 28.68 -14.66 0.14
N ILE A 479 27.74 -15.41 -0.44
CA ILE A 479 28.09 -16.42 -1.45
C ILE A 479 28.83 -15.77 -2.64
N ASP A 480 29.89 -16.40 -3.14
CA ASP A 480 30.75 -15.81 -4.18
C ASP A 480 29.99 -15.61 -5.51
N ASN A 481 29.42 -16.68 -6.07
CA ASN A 481 28.62 -16.60 -7.30
C ASN A 481 27.13 -16.36 -7.00
N CYS A 482 26.78 -15.10 -6.70
CA CYS A 482 25.39 -14.68 -6.56
C CYS A 482 24.87 -14.10 -7.88
N GLY A 483 23.96 -14.76 -8.59
CA GLY A 483 23.23 -14.12 -9.69
C GLY A 483 22.42 -12.93 -9.20
N ILE A 484 22.17 -11.95 -10.07
CA ILE A 484 21.30 -10.80 -9.77
C ILE A 484 20.32 -10.50 -10.91
N PHE A 485 20.38 -11.29 -11.97
CA PHE A 485 19.60 -11.04 -13.18
C PHE A 485 18.49 -12.06 -13.31
N THR A 486 17.37 -11.63 -13.89
CA THR A 486 16.30 -12.54 -14.30
C THR A 486 16.72 -13.31 -15.57
N SER A 487 15.85 -14.18 -16.06
CA SER A 487 16.04 -14.86 -17.35
C SER A 487 15.95 -13.92 -18.56
N TYR A 488 15.61 -12.64 -18.37
CA TYR A 488 15.45 -11.71 -19.49
C TYR A 488 16.80 -11.36 -20.10
N HIS A 489 16.95 -11.72 -21.37
CA HIS A 489 18.11 -11.39 -22.18
C HIS A 489 17.65 -11.26 -23.64
N GLN A 490 17.44 -10.03 -24.08
CA GLN A 490 17.07 -9.72 -25.47
C GLN A 490 18.03 -8.66 -26.00
N ASP A 491 18.68 -8.94 -27.12
CA ASP A 491 19.76 -8.15 -27.69
C ASP A 491 20.88 -7.85 -26.68
N TYR A 492 20.91 -6.63 -26.15
CA TYR A 492 21.83 -6.18 -25.10
C TYR A 492 21.11 -5.75 -23.81
N HIS A 493 19.77 -5.84 -23.77
CA HIS A 493 18.98 -5.47 -22.61
C HIS A 493 18.92 -6.61 -21.60
N ARG A 494 19.14 -6.26 -20.34
CA ARG A 494 19.03 -7.16 -19.19
C ARG A 494 18.13 -6.55 -18.12
N VAL A 495 17.58 -7.43 -17.28
CA VAL A 495 16.79 -7.04 -16.12
C VAL A 495 17.40 -7.66 -14.87
N SER A 496 17.70 -6.81 -13.88
CA SER A 496 18.18 -7.27 -12.57
C SER A 496 17.07 -7.23 -11.52
N PHE A 497 17.20 -8.00 -10.44
CA PHE A 497 16.31 -7.93 -9.29
C PHE A 497 17.09 -8.00 -7.97
N LEU A 498 16.78 -7.10 -7.03
CA LEU A 498 17.56 -6.91 -5.80
C LEU A 498 16.66 -6.58 -4.61
N GLY A 499 17.20 -6.69 -3.40
CA GLY A 499 16.45 -6.50 -2.16
C GLY A 499 15.57 -7.70 -1.82
N ASP A 500 14.39 -7.45 -1.25
CA ASP A 500 13.47 -8.51 -0.81
C ASP A 500 12.87 -9.35 -1.96
N THR A 501 12.97 -8.89 -3.21
CA THR A 501 12.62 -9.71 -4.38
C THR A 501 13.64 -10.83 -4.60
N HIS A 502 14.87 -10.65 -4.15
CA HIS A 502 15.93 -11.65 -4.21
C HIS A 502 16.02 -12.42 -2.89
N SER A 503 15.77 -13.72 -2.96
CA SER A 503 15.64 -14.59 -1.79
C SER A 503 16.87 -14.60 -0.85
N ILE A 504 18.09 -14.49 -1.37
CA ILE A 504 19.31 -14.40 -0.53
C ILE A 504 19.32 -13.11 0.32
N PHE A 505 18.77 -12.01 -0.18
CA PHE A 505 18.87 -10.68 0.45
C PHE A 505 17.60 -10.26 1.21
N HIS A 506 16.62 -11.16 1.37
CA HIS A 506 15.34 -10.81 1.96
C HIS A 506 15.39 -10.58 3.49
N GLY A 507 14.51 -9.72 3.98
CA GLY A 507 14.05 -9.69 5.37
C GLY A 507 14.80 -8.77 6.33
N SER A 508 15.70 -7.91 5.85
CA SER A 508 16.21 -6.77 6.62
C SER A 508 16.75 -5.65 5.72
N VAL A 509 16.72 -4.42 6.25
CA VAL A 509 17.17 -3.21 5.55
C VAL A 509 18.64 -3.34 5.10
N VAL A 510 19.52 -3.80 5.99
CA VAL A 510 20.96 -3.94 5.68
C VAL A 510 21.22 -4.97 4.57
N LYS A 511 20.44 -6.06 4.49
CA LYS A 511 20.58 -7.04 3.40
C LYS A 511 20.11 -6.47 2.06
N ALA A 512 19.04 -5.66 2.07
CA ALA A 512 18.59 -4.95 0.88
C ALA A 512 19.65 -3.94 0.38
N ILE A 513 20.27 -3.16 1.26
CA ILE A 513 21.41 -2.27 0.93
C ILE A 513 22.59 -3.08 0.38
N ALA A 514 22.94 -4.19 1.03
CA ALA A 514 24.03 -5.06 0.59
C ALA A 514 23.79 -5.63 -0.81
N SER A 515 22.54 -5.96 -1.16
CA SER A 515 22.20 -6.44 -2.50
C SER A 515 22.56 -5.43 -3.59
N ALA A 516 22.26 -4.15 -3.38
CA ALA A 516 22.60 -3.08 -4.31
C ALA A 516 24.11 -2.89 -4.46
N LYS A 517 24.85 -2.89 -3.35
CA LYS A 517 26.32 -2.81 -3.36
C LYS A 517 26.97 -3.97 -4.13
N ARG A 518 26.42 -5.18 -3.99
CA ARG A 518 26.91 -6.37 -4.71
C ARG A 518 26.44 -6.43 -6.16
N GLY A 519 25.31 -5.80 -6.47
CA GLY A 519 24.65 -5.88 -7.77
C GLY A 519 25.11 -4.81 -8.76
N TYR A 520 25.36 -3.58 -8.31
CA TYR A 520 25.72 -2.48 -9.23
C TYR A 520 26.94 -2.78 -10.12
N PRO A 521 28.04 -3.45 -9.67
CA PRO A 521 29.18 -3.70 -10.53
C PRO A 521 28.82 -4.64 -11.69
N LYS A 522 27.94 -5.61 -11.42
CA LYS A 522 27.45 -6.57 -12.42
C LYS A 522 26.56 -5.90 -13.45
N ILE A 523 25.74 -4.93 -13.01
CA ILE A 523 24.95 -4.10 -13.93
C ILE A 523 25.90 -3.29 -14.83
N MET A 524 26.93 -2.65 -14.26
CA MET A 524 27.90 -1.88 -15.05
C MET A 524 28.66 -2.73 -16.08
N GLU A 525 28.90 -4.01 -15.79
CA GLU A 525 29.59 -4.92 -16.71
C GLU A 525 28.75 -5.31 -17.94
N VAL A 526 27.42 -5.35 -17.79
CA VAL A 526 26.51 -5.67 -18.92
C VAL A 526 26.06 -4.43 -19.69
N LEU A 527 26.18 -3.24 -19.09
CA LEU A 527 25.90 -1.98 -19.75
C LEU A 527 26.92 -1.73 -20.87
N LYS A 528 26.42 -1.49 -22.08
CA LYS A 528 27.22 -0.90 -23.15
C LYS A 528 27.21 0.62 -22.98
N SER A 529 28.25 1.31 -23.45
CA SER A 529 28.24 2.78 -23.48
C SER A 529 26.98 3.26 -24.21
N GLY A 530 26.15 4.03 -23.50
CA GLY A 530 24.83 4.43 -24.00
C GLY A 530 24.91 5.23 -25.30
N SER A 531 23.85 5.13 -26.12
CA SER A 531 23.73 5.94 -27.33
C SER A 531 23.67 7.44 -26.96
N GLY A 532 24.43 8.28 -27.67
CA GLY A 532 24.72 9.69 -27.32
C GLY A 532 23.55 10.68 -27.37
N SER A 533 22.36 10.30 -26.91
CA SER A 533 21.22 11.20 -26.76
C SER A 533 21.42 12.19 -25.60
N ASP A 534 20.99 13.43 -25.82
CA ASP A 534 20.98 14.48 -24.81
C ASP A 534 20.12 14.10 -23.59
N TYR A 535 20.71 14.11 -22.40
CA TYR A 535 20.02 13.81 -21.15
C TYR A 535 18.88 14.80 -20.86
N ALA A 536 19.04 16.08 -21.23
CA ALA A 536 17.99 17.07 -20.96
C ALA A 536 16.71 16.74 -21.72
N SER A 537 16.83 16.35 -23.00
CA SER A 537 15.71 15.89 -23.82
C SER A 537 15.06 14.62 -23.26
N PHE A 538 15.86 13.63 -22.84
CA PHE A 538 15.35 12.42 -22.18
C PHE A 538 14.60 12.74 -20.90
N SER A 539 15.20 13.53 -20.00
CA SER A 539 14.65 13.90 -18.71
C SER A 539 13.32 14.65 -18.86
N HIS A 540 13.24 15.58 -19.82
CA HIS A 540 12.02 16.30 -20.15
C HIS A 540 10.92 15.35 -20.67
N ASN A 541 11.26 14.46 -21.60
CA ASN A 541 10.30 13.47 -22.12
C ASN A 541 9.74 12.57 -21.01
N ILE A 542 10.60 12.02 -20.14
CA ILE A 542 10.16 11.18 -19.02
C ILE A 542 9.19 11.96 -18.11
N LYS A 543 9.50 13.22 -17.79
CA LYS A 543 8.63 14.08 -16.96
C LYS A 543 7.26 14.30 -17.60
N LEU A 544 7.21 14.57 -18.91
CA LEU A 544 5.95 14.74 -19.64
C LEU A 544 5.12 13.46 -19.63
N GLN A 545 5.73 12.32 -19.97
CA GLN A 545 5.05 11.03 -20.06
C GLN A 545 4.40 10.59 -18.74
N LEU A 546 5.03 10.92 -17.61
CA LEU A 546 4.62 10.49 -16.27
C LEU A 546 3.89 11.55 -15.46
N SER A 547 3.61 12.72 -16.04
CA SER A 547 2.80 13.75 -15.41
C SER A 547 1.31 13.38 -15.41
N ALA A 548 0.59 13.79 -14.38
CA ALA A 548 -0.86 13.66 -14.30
C ALA A 548 -1.47 14.98 -13.81
N THR A 549 -2.24 15.63 -14.67
CA THR A 549 -2.79 16.98 -14.42
C THR A 549 -4.26 17.04 -14.78
N VAL A 550 -5.05 17.67 -13.93
CA VAL A 550 -6.49 17.87 -14.16
C VAL A 550 -6.68 18.83 -15.33
N MET A 551 -7.42 18.40 -16.34
CA MET A 551 -7.82 19.24 -17.47
C MET A 551 -9.14 19.94 -17.21
N SER A 552 -10.11 19.21 -16.66
CA SER A 552 -11.42 19.76 -16.28
C SER A 552 -12.16 18.85 -15.32
N VAL A 553 -13.08 19.45 -14.56
CA VAL A 553 -14.07 18.75 -13.74
C VAL A 553 -15.45 19.15 -14.26
N VAL A 554 -16.19 18.20 -14.82
CA VAL A 554 -17.53 18.44 -15.38
C VAL A 554 -18.57 17.83 -14.45
N ARG A 555 -19.41 18.66 -13.85
CA ARG A 555 -20.51 18.19 -13.00
C ARG A 555 -21.71 17.80 -13.86
N HIS A 556 -22.11 16.52 -13.79
CA HIS A 556 -23.26 15.99 -14.52
C HIS A 556 -24.53 16.01 -13.67
N THR A 557 -24.40 15.75 -12.36
CA THR A 557 -25.50 15.77 -11.39
C THR A 557 -25.02 16.32 -10.04
N ASN A 558 -25.90 16.38 -9.03
CA ASN A 558 -25.51 16.75 -7.68
C ASN A 558 -24.44 15.81 -7.08
N ASN A 559 -24.36 14.56 -7.53
CA ASN A 559 -23.47 13.55 -6.95
C ASN A 559 -22.56 12.87 -7.98
N ILE A 560 -22.56 13.31 -9.25
CA ILE A 560 -21.71 12.71 -10.30
C ILE A 560 -20.94 13.79 -11.03
N ILE A 561 -19.63 13.59 -11.08
CA ILE A 561 -18.70 14.38 -11.88
C ILE A 561 -17.96 13.50 -12.90
N GLU A 562 -17.46 14.12 -13.95
CA GLU A 562 -16.48 13.55 -14.88
C GLU A 562 -15.19 14.36 -14.78
N LEU A 563 -14.14 13.72 -14.31
CA LEU A 563 -12.80 14.28 -14.18
C LEU A 563 -11.98 13.89 -15.40
N ILE A 564 -11.51 14.88 -16.17
CA ILE A 564 -10.64 14.68 -17.32
C ILE A 564 -9.21 14.98 -16.89
N VAL A 565 -8.30 14.04 -17.13
CA VAL A 565 -6.90 14.10 -16.71
C VAL A 565 -5.99 13.90 -17.92
N HIS A 566 -5.03 14.79 -18.11
CA HIS A 566 -3.91 14.58 -19.02
C HIS A 566 -2.86 13.73 -18.31
N ALA A 567 -2.64 12.50 -18.82
CA ALA A 567 -1.72 11.51 -18.25
C ALA A 567 -1.19 10.60 -19.36
N PRO A 568 -0.18 11.03 -20.15
CA PRO A 568 0.13 10.43 -21.44
C PRO A 568 0.47 8.94 -21.40
N LEU A 569 1.41 8.53 -20.54
CA LEU A 569 1.80 7.12 -20.47
C LEU A 569 0.70 6.26 -19.85
N ALA A 570 0.03 6.77 -18.83
CA ALA A 570 -1.08 6.08 -18.17
C ALA A 570 -2.27 5.86 -19.12
N ALA A 571 -2.54 6.82 -20.01
CA ALA A 571 -3.54 6.74 -21.08
C ALA A 571 -3.09 5.77 -22.19
N LYS A 572 -1.83 5.83 -22.63
CA LYS A 572 -1.26 4.88 -23.60
C LYS A 572 -1.37 3.42 -23.14
N GLN A 573 -1.19 3.17 -21.83
CA GLN A 573 -1.30 1.83 -21.25
C GLN A 573 -2.73 1.36 -21.00
N PHE A 574 -3.74 2.23 -21.20
CA PHE A 574 -5.12 1.89 -20.91
C PHE A 574 -5.54 0.58 -21.60
N GLN A 575 -6.16 -0.31 -20.82
CA GLN A 575 -6.94 -1.42 -21.35
C GLN A 575 -8.35 -1.38 -20.76
N PRO A 576 -9.38 -1.75 -21.55
CA PRO A 576 -10.76 -1.80 -21.09
C PRO A 576 -10.92 -2.51 -19.74
N GLY A 577 -11.66 -1.92 -18.82
CA GLY A 577 -12.04 -2.53 -17.54
C GLY A 577 -11.00 -2.42 -16.42
N GLN A 578 -9.84 -1.81 -16.71
CA GLN A 578 -8.84 -1.46 -15.71
C GLN A 578 -9.21 -0.18 -14.95
N PHE A 579 -8.75 -0.09 -13.71
CA PHE A 579 -8.94 1.08 -12.87
C PHE A 579 -7.59 1.70 -12.50
N TYR A 580 -7.67 2.92 -11.97
CA TYR A 580 -6.57 3.76 -11.56
C TYR A 580 -6.80 4.19 -10.11
N ARG A 581 -5.70 4.32 -9.37
CA ARG A 581 -5.67 4.85 -8.02
C ARG A 581 -5.53 6.36 -8.10
N LEU A 582 -6.50 7.11 -7.60
CA LEU A 582 -6.54 8.56 -7.68
C LEU A 582 -6.59 9.19 -6.29
N GLN A 583 -5.73 10.18 -6.05
CA GLN A 583 -5.72 11.00 -4.82
C GLN A 583 -5.03 12.35 -5.05
N ASN A 584 -5.20 13.30 -4.13
CA ASN A 584 -4.41 14.53 -4.09
C ASN A 584 -3.07 14.35 -3.34
N TYR A 585 -2.21 15.37 -3.43
CA TYR A 585 -0.96 15.46 -2.67
C TYR A 585 -1.19 16.11 -1.30
N GLU A 586 -0.55 15.61 -0.25
CA GLU A 586 -0.64 16.17 1.10
C GLU A 586 0.03 17.56 1.16
N THR A 587 1.14 17.71 0.43
CA THR A 587 1.92 18.95 0.31
C THR A 587 1.09 20.12 -0.23
N THR A 588 0.12 19.86 -1.11
CA THR A 588 -0.72 20.89 -1.73
C THR A 588 -2.16 20.89 -1.20
N ALA A 589 -2.53 19.95 -0.34
CA ALA A 589 -3.88 19.86 0.19
C ALA A 589 -4.23 21.03 1.13
N GLU A 590 -5.42 21.58 0.91
CA GLU A 590 -6.03 22.65 1.70
C GLU A 590 -6.11 22.27 3.20
N ILE A 591 -5.97 23.26 4.07
CA ILE A 591 -6.20 23.12 5.51
C ILE A 591 -7.38 23.99 5.90
N ILE A 592 -8.39 23.41 6.56
CA ILE A 592 -9.55 24.12 7.12
C ILE A 592 -9.70 23.67 8.59
N ASP A 593 -9.77 24.60 9.54
CA ASP A 593 -9.89 24.33 10.98
C ASP A 593 -8.94 23.21 11.47
N ASP A 594 -7.64 23.38 11.21
CA ASP A 594 -6.56 22.42 11.51
C ASP A 594 -6.74 21.01 10.91
N THR A 595 -7.70 20.84 9.99
CA THR A 595 -7.92 19.60 9.24
C THR A 595 -7.27 19.71 7.87
N LYS A 596 -6.37 18.76 7.57
CA LYS A 596 -5.72 18.62 6.27
C LYS A 596 -6.62 17.83 5.34
N LEU A 597 -7.10 18.44 4.26
CA LEU A 597 -8.03 17.84 3.28
C LEU A 597 -7.31 16.93 2.26
N GLN A 598 -6.42 16.08 2.75
CA GLN A 598 -5.83 15.02 1.95
C GLN A 598 -6.84 13.87 1.79
N THR A 599 -7.08 13.45 0.55
CA THR A 599 -8.00 12.36 0.25
C THR A 599 -7.37 10.99 0.53
N GLU A 600 -8.16 10.04 1.02
CA GLU A 600 -7.83 8.62 0.81
C GLU A 600 -7.84 8.31 -0.69
N ALA A 601 -7.07 7.30 -1.10
CA ALA A 601 -7.05 6.90 -2.50
C ALA A 601 -8.37 6.27 -2.92
N ILE A 602 -8.92 6.72 -4.05
CA ILE A 602 -10.10 6.10 -4.65
C ILE A 602 -9.69 5.22 -5.84
N SER A 603 -10.47 4.16 -6.07
CA SER A 603 -10.37 3.33 -7.28
C SER A 603 -11.33 3.88 -8.32
N ALA A 604 -10.79 4.40 -9.43
CA ALA A 604 -11.58 4.95 -10.51
C ALA A 604 -11.37 4.15 -11.81
N LEU A 605 -12.45 3.68 -12.43
CA LEU A 605 -12.37 3.04 -13.75
C LEU A 605 -11.95 4.08 -14.80
N GLY A 606 -10.93 3.74 -15.58
CA GLY A 606 -10.49 4.62 -16.67
C GLY A 606 -11.47 4.57 -17.83
N ILE A 607 -11.75 5.72 -18.42
CA ILE A 607 -12.50 5.85 -19.66
C ILE A 607 -11.61 6.53 -20.69
N PHE A 608 -11.24 5.79 -21.74
CA PHE A 608 -10.33 6.28 -22.76
C PHE A 608 -11.07 7.02 -23.87
N ASN A 609 -10.48 8.13 -24.32
CA ASN A 609 -10.96 8.87 -25.48
C ASN A 609 -9.97 8.72 -26.64
N ALA A 610 -10.37 8.04 -27.71
CA ALA A 610 -9.52 7.80 -28.87
C ALA A 610 -9.11 9.10 -29.61
N GLU A 611 -9.90 10.16 -29.51
CA GLU A 611 -9.58 11.47 -30.12
C GLU A 611 -8.50 12.24 -29.32
N LYS A 612 -8.30 11.89 -28.05
CA LYS A 612 -7.33 12.50 -27.14
C LYS A 612 -6.54 11.41 -26.42
N SER A 613 -5.62 10.80 -27.14
CA SER A 613 -4.88 9.60 -26.72
C SER A 613 -3.97 9.78 -25.50
N ASP A 614 -3.73 11.02 -25.09
CA ASP A 614 -2.97 11.42 -23.91
C ASP A 614 -3.85 11.68 -22.67
N GLN A 615 -5.17 11.52 -22.78
CA GLN A 615 -6.14 11.82 -21.73
C GLN A 615 -6.94 10.60 -21.27
N LEU A 616 -7.29 10.63 -19.99
CA LEU A 616 -8.24 9.70 -19.37
C LEU A 616 -9.39 10.49 -18.75
N SER A 617 -10.59 9.94 -18.86
CA SER A 617 -11.76 10.40 -18.14
C SER A 617 -12.10 9.45 -17.00
N PHE A 618 -12.55 9.99 -15.88
CA PHE A 618 -13.02 9.26 -14.70
C PHE A 618 -14.37 9.80 -14.26
N MET A 619 -15.41 8.96 -14.34
CA MET A 619 -16.71 9.28 -13.76
C MET A 619 -16.72 8.88 -12.28
N ILE A 620 -16.99 9.85 -11.40
CA ILE A 620 -16.88 9.69 -9.95
C ILE A 620 -18.25 9.98 -9.32
N TYR A 621 -18.72 9.03 -8.51
CA TYR A 621 -19.93 9.17 -7.69
C TYR A 621 -19.56 9.62 -6.27
N GLU A 622 -20.06 10.79 -5.87
CA GLU A 622 -19.81 11.42 -4.58
C GLU A 622 -20.58 10.73 -3.46
N SER A 623 -19.94 9.73 -2.84
CA SER A 623 -20.52 8.92 -1.76
C SER A 623 -19.82 9.09 -0.42
N GLY A 624 -18.56 9.55 -0.41
CA GLY A 624 -17.79 9.78 0.81
C GLY A 624 -16.82 10.96 0.71
N SER A 625 -16.14 11.26 1.81
CA SER A 625 -15.24 12.41 1.97
C SER A 625 -14.23 12.55 0.83
N SER A 626 -13.52 11.48 0.48
CA SER A 626 -12.52 11.52 -0.59
C SER A 626 -13.12 11.88 -1.95
N THR A 627 -14.26 11.29 -2.32
CA THR A 627 -14.93 11.60 -3.60
C THR A 627 -15.49 13.02 -3.64
N LYS A 628 -16.00 13.54 -2.51
CA LYS A 628 -16.44 14.93 -2.40
C LYS A 628 -15.26 15.87 -2.60
N LEU A 629 -14.13 15.62 -1.95
CA LEU A 629 -12.92 16.44 -2.11
C LEU A 629 -12.34 16.39 -3.53
N ILE A 630 -12.38 15.24 -4.21
CA ILE A 630 -11.95 15.14 -5.60
C ILE A 630 -12.79 16.03 -6.53
N SER A 631 -14.07 16.23 -6.23
CA SER A 631 -14.93 17.14 -6.99
C SER A 631 -14.55 18.62 -6.89
N ARG A 632 -13.69 18.98 -5.92
CA ARG A 632 -13.18 20.35 -5.73
C ARG A 632 -11.84 20.60 -6.42
N LEU A 633 -11.25 19.59 -7.06
CA LEU A 633 -10.02 19.77 -7.84
C LEU A 633 -10.23 20.78 -8.96
N THR A 634 -9.16 21.50 -9.32
CA THR A 634 -9.23 22.55 -10.34
C THR A 634 -8.36 22.23 -11.56
N ALA A 635 -8.69 22.83 -12.71
CA ALA A 635 -7.89 22.67 -13.91
C ALA A 635 -6.45 23.18 -13.70
N GLY A 636 -5.46 22.42 -14.16
CA GLY A 636 -4.03 22.67 -13.93
C GLY A 636 -3.47 22.04 -12.65
N GLU A 637 -4.32 21.53 -11.76
CA GLU A 637 -3.85 20.88 -10.53
C GLU A 637 -3.19 19.53 -10.81
N SER A 638 -2.04 19.28 -10.18
CA SER A 638 -1.34 18.00 -10.26
C SER A 638 -1.94 16.99 -9.31
N ILE A 639 -2.16 15.76 -9.77
CA ILE A 639 -2.75 14.69 -8.96
C ILE A 639 -1.86 13.47 -8.90
N ALA A 640 -2.03 12.66 -7.86
CA ALA A 640 -1.41 11.37 -7.76
C ALA A 640 -2.31 10.32 -8.42
N LEU A 641 -1.99 9.98 -9.67
CA LEU A 641 -2.69 8.98 -10.47
C LEU A 641 -1.78 7.77 -10.72
N MET A 642 -2.06 6.63 -10.08
CA MET A 642 -1.32 5.39 -10.30
C MET A 642 -2.16 4.39 -11.08
N GLY A 643 -1.64 3.92 -12.21
CA GLY A 643 -2.27 2.88 -13.00
C GLY A 643 -1.76 2.83 -14.44
N PRO A 644 -2.31 1.93 -15.26
CA PRO A 644 -3.45 1.07 -14.94
C PRO A 644 -3.14 -0.05 -13.94
N THR A 645 -4.18 -0.50 -13.24
CA THR A 645 -4.20 -1.68 -12.38
C THR A 645 -5.50 -2.46 -12.57
N GLY A 646 -5.71 -3.54 -11.80
CA GLY A 646 -6.77 -4.50 -12.11
C GLY A 646 -6.47 -5.34 -13.36
N ALA A 647 -7.30 -6.35 -13.60
CA ALA A 647 -7.26 -7.16 -14.81
C ALA A 647 -7.97 -6.44 -15.96
N LYS A 648 -7.43 -6.51 -17.17
CA LYS A 648 -8.16 -6.07 -18.36
C LYS A 648 -9.36 -6.96 -18.62
N THR A 649 -10.45 -6.40 -19.14
CA THR A 649 -11.56 -7.18 -19.66
C THR A 649 -11.12 -7.92 -20.91
N VAL A 650 -11.38 -9.23 -20.95
CA VAL A 650 -11.17 -10.04 -22.15
C VAL A 650 -12.31 -9.76 -23.12
N VAL A 651 -12.00 -9.11 -24.24
CA VAL A 651 -12.94 -8.88 -25.35
C VAL A 651 -12.99 -10.16 -26.20
N PRO A 652 -14.15 -10.85 -26.27
CA PRO A 652 -14.27 -12.10 -27.03
C PRO A 652 -14.05 -11.86 -28.53
N THR A 653 -13.40 -12.80 -29.20
CA THR A 653 -13.09 -12.69 -30.65
C THR A 653 -14.31 -12.98 -31.52
N GLU A 654 -15.19 -13.86 -31.05
CA GLU A 654 -16.41 -14.22 -31.76
C GLU A 654 -17.54 -13.25 -31.41
N LYS A 655 -18.27 -12.82 -32.45
CA LYS A 655 -19.44 -11.95 -32.28
C LYS A 655 -20.49 -12.68 -31.45
N GLN A 656 -21.04 -11.98 -30.46
CA GLN A 656 -22.03 -12.51 -29.54
C GLN A 656 -22.80 -11.37 -28.90
N SER A 657 -23.94 -11.70 -28.30
CA SER A 657 -24.73 -10.75 -27.52
C SER A 657 -24.25 -10.72 -26.07
N ILE A 658 -24.00 -9.52 -25.55
CA ILE A 658 -23.45 -9.28 -24.22
C ILE A 658 -24.42 -8.36 -23.47
N LEU A 659 -24.80 -8.74 -22.25
CA LEU A 659 -25.58 -7.91 -21.35
C LEU A 659 -24.67 -7.34 -20.26
N ILE A 660 -24.67 -6.02 -20.11
CA ILE A 660 -24.10 -5.32 -18.96
C ILE A 660 -25.27 -4.86 -18.09
N VAL A 661 -25.28 -5.29 -16.83
CA VAL A 661 -26.38 -5.02 -15.90
C VAL A 661 -25.88 -4.54 -14.54
N GLY A 662 -26.52 -3.53 -13.96
CA GLY A 662 -26.19 -3.10 -12.59
C GLY A 662 -26.64 -1.68 -12.23
N ASN A 663 -25.83 -0.90 -11.52
CA ASN A 663 -26.16 0.48 -11.11
C ASN A 663 -25.26 1.52 -11.79
N VAL A 664 -25.03 2.68 -11.16
CA VAL A 664 -24.10 3.71 -11.66
C VAL A 664 -22.70 3.17 -11.99
N MET A 665 -22.23 2.14 -11.28
CA MET A 665 -20.96 1.50 -11.61
C MET A 665 -21.02 0.71 -12.93
N ALA A 666 -22.18 0.16 -13.30
CA ALA A 666 -22.38 -0.47 -14.60
C ALA A 666 -22.36 0.54 -15.75
N LEU A 667 -22.87 1.76 -15.53
CA LEU A 667 -22.75 2.86 -16.50
C LEU A 667 -21.29 3.23 -16.73
N ILE A 668 -20.51 3.38 -15.66
CA ILE A 668 -19.07 3.69 -15.76
C ILE A 668 -18.31 2.55 -16.45
N TYR A 669 -18.64 1.30 -16.10
CA TYR A 669 -18.06 0.12 -16.75
C TYR A 669 -18.40 0.04 -18.24
N LEU A 670 -19.66 0.33 -18.62
CA LEU A 670 -20.08 0.42 -20.02
C LEU A 670 -19.26 1.46 -20.78
N LEU A 671 -19.02 2.63 -20.20
CA LEU A 671 -18.23 3.68 -20.86
C LEU A 671 -16.74 3.32 -20.97
N SER A 672 -16.21 2.53 -20.03
CA SER A 672 -14.83 2.03 -20.05
C SER A 672 -14.62 0.89 -21.05
N VAL A 673 -15.57 -0.04 -21.14
CA VAL A 673 -15.40 -1.32 -21.86
C VAL A 673 -16.24 -1.41 -23.12
N GLY A 674 -17.43 -0.81 -23.12
CA GLY A 674 -18.43 -0.97 -24.15
C GLY A 674 -17.97 -0.50 -25.52
N SER A 675 -17.18 0.58 -25.61
CA SER A 675 -16.61 1.01 -26.90
C SER A 675 -15.73 -0.05 -27.55
N ALA A 676 -14.93 -0.78 -26.75
CA ALA A 676 -14.10 -1.87 -27.26
C ALA A 676 -14.95 -3.09 -27.67
N LEU A 677 -15.99 -3.42 -26.90
CA LEU A 677 -16.93 -4.48 -27.25
C LEU A 677 -17.70 -4.15 -28.55
N LYS A 678 -18.11 -2.89 -28.71
CA LYS A 678 -18.84 -2.41 -29.89
C LYS A 678 -17.96 -2.43 -31.13
N ALA A 679 -16.70 -1.99 -31.00
CA ALA A 679 -15.71 -2.06 -32.08
C ALA A 679 -15.41 -3.51 -32.52
N ALA A 680 -15.47 -4.49 -31.61
CA ALA A 680 -15.36 -5.92 -31.93
C ALA A 680 -16.63 -6.49 -32.62
N GLY A 681 -17.69 -5.70 -32.76
CA GLY A 681 -18.93 -6.08 -33.45
C GLY A 681 -19.89 -6.93 -32.62
N HIS A 682 -19.81 -6.86 -31.29
CA HIS A 682 -20.79 -7.48 -30.39
C HIS A 682 -22.10 -6.67 -30.36
N THR A 683 -23.19 -7.36 -30.04
CA THR A 683 -24.48 -6.72 -29.74
C THR A 683 -24.55 -6.46 -28.24
N ILE A 684 -24.76 -5.21 -27.84
CA ILE A 684 -24.67 -4.78 -26.43
C ILE A 684 -26.06 -4.44 -25.89
N TYR A 685 -26.46 -5.16 -24.86
CA TYR A 685 -27.62 -4.88 -24.03
C TYR A 685 -27.16 -4.19 -22.76
N PHE A 686 -27.80 -3.09 -22.40
CA PHE A 686 -27.50 -2.36 -21.18
C PHE A 686 -28.76 -2.18 -20.34
N ILE A 687 -28.75 -2.71 -19.13
CA ILE A 687 -29.85 -2.58 -18.17
C ILE A 687 -29.30 -2.00 -16.88
N ALA A 688 -29.75 -0.83 -16.46
CA ALA A 688 -29.23 -0.21 -15.25
C ALA A 688 -30.32 0.26 -14.29
N ASN A 689 -30.12 0.01 -13.00
CA ASN A 689 -30.84 0.63 -11.92
C ASN A 689 -30.27 2.03 -11.68
N LEU A 690 -30.89 3.02 -12.32
CA LEU A 690 -30.53 4.43 -12.27
C LEU A 690 -31.81 5.25 -12.15
N LYS A 691 -31.75 6.31 -11.35
CA LYS A 691 -32.82 7.31 -11.31
C LYS A 691 -32.75 8.15 -12.59
N SER A 692 -33.87 8.76 -12.99
CA SER A 692 -33.91 9.71 -14.11
C SER A 692 -32.86 10.84 -14.01
N SER A 693 -32.54 11.29 -12.79
CA SER A 693 -31.50 12.31 -12.55
C SER A 693 -30.08 11.81 -12.84
N GLU A 694 -29.87 10.50 -12.95
CA GLU A 694 -28.57 9.84 -13.16
C GLU A 694 -28.39 9.35 -14.61
N HIS A 695 -29.33 9.67 -15.51
CA HIS A 695 -29.23 9.38 -16.94
C HIS A 695 -28.24 10.34 -17.63
N ILE A 696 -26.96 10.15 -17.35
CA ILE A 696 -25.86 10.98 -17.83
C ILE A 696 -25.17 10.36 -19.05
N ALA A 697 -24.46 11.16 -19.84
CA ALA A 697 -23.71 10.71 -21.02
C ALA A 697 -24.55 9.86 -22.01
N MET A 698 -25.85 10.15 -22.14
CA MET A 698 -26.79 9.34 -22.91
C MET A 698 -26.41 9.18 -24.38
N ASP A 699 -25.78 10.18 -24.99
CA ASP A 699 -25.33 10.09 -26.38
C ASP A 699 -24.24 9.03 -26.54
N ARG A 700 -23.29 8.97 -25.59
CA ARG A 700 -22.24 7.94 -25.57
C ARG A 700 -22.83 6.56 -25.32
N ILE A 701 -23.80 6.45 -24.40
CA ILE A 701 -24.49 5.19 -24.10
C ILE A 701 -25.23 4.67 -25.35
N LYS A 702 -25.95 5.54 -26.07
CA LYS A 702 -26.66 5.17 -27.31
C LYS A 702 -25.74 4.76 -28.46
N GLN A 703 -24.53 5.32 -28.52
CA GLN A 703 -23.52 4.92 -29.51
C GLN A 703 -22.94 3.53 -29.22
N ILE A 704 -22.85 3.16 -27.95
CA ILE A 704 -22.27 1.89 -27.50
C ILE A 704 -23.32 0.77 -27.51
N SER A 705 -24.50 1.03 -26.94
CA SER A 705 -25.52 0.02 -26.66
C SER A 705 -26.56 -0.09 -27.77
N ASP A 706 -26.88 -1.31 -28.18
CA ASP A 706 -27.96 -1.61 -29.13
C ASP A 706 -29.33 -1.61 -28.46
N HIS A 707 -29.37 -2.01 -27.19
CA HIS A 707 -30.58 -2.00 -26.37
C HIS A 707 -30.29 -1.37 -25.02
N ILE A 708 -31.16 -0.47 -24.58
CA ILE A 708 -31.02 0.26 -23.32
C ILE A 708 -32.34 0.16 -22.55
N SER A 709 -32.25 -0.23 -21.28
CA SER A 709 -33.36 -0.12 -20.33
C SER A 709 -32.88 0.43 -18.98
N PHE A 710 -33.71 1.25 -18.36
CA PHE A 710 -33.46 1.82 -17.04
C PHE A 710 -34.60 1.48 -16.09
N CYS A 711 -34.28 1.33 -14.80
CA CYS A 711 -35.28 1.10 -13.77
C CYS A 711 -34.92 1.82 -12.46
N ASP A 712 -35.93 2.30 -11.74
CA ASP A 712 -35.69 3.08 -10.53
C ASP A 712 -35.43 2.22 -9.28
N THR A 713 -35.74 0.92 -9.32
CA THR A 713 -35.54 -0.01 -8.19
C THR A 713 -34.80 -1.27 -8.62
N SER A 714 -33.96 -1.81 -7.72
CA SER A 714 -33.14 -3.00 -7.97
C SER A 714 -33.98 -4.24 -8.32
N ASN A 715 -35.17 -4.39 -7.74
CA ASN A 715 -36.05 -5.54 -8.03
C ASN A 715 -36.60 -5.52 -9.46
N LYS A 716 -36.77 -4.33 -10.06
CA LYS A 716 -37.24 -4.20 -11.44
C LYS A 716 -36.17 -4.54 -12.48
N ILE A 717 -34.90 -4.68 -12.08
CA ILE A 717 -33.84 -5.16 -13.00
C ILE A 717 -34.24 -6.50 -13.61
N ILE A 718 -34.81 -7.41 -12.81
CA ILE A 718 -35.22 -8.74 -13.28
C ILE A 718 -36.36 -8.62 -14.30
N ASP A 719 -37.34 -7.75 -14.04
CA ASP A 719 -38.44 -7.48 -14.98
C ASP A 719 -37.92 -6.95 -16.31
N GLU A 720 -36.95 -6.04 -16.30
CA GLU A 720 -36.31 -5.53 -17.52
C GLU A 720 -35.51 -6.62 -18.25
N MET A 721 -34.82 -7.50 -17.52
CA MET A 721 -34.12 -8.65 -18.11
C MET A 721 -35.09 -9.64 -18.78
N GLN A 722 -36.29 -9.81 -18.26
CA GLN A 722 -37.31 -10.70 -18.85
C GLN A 722 -37.90 -10.18 -20.16
N LYS A 723 -37.78 -8.87 -20.45
CA LYS A 723 -38.28 -8.27 -21.70
C LYS A 723 -37.37 -8.54 -22.90
N ILE A 724 -36.15 -9.01 -22.69
CA ILE A 724 -35.20 -9.35 -23.76
C ILE A 724 -35.07 -10.87 -23.93
N ASN A 725 -34.64 -11.31 -25.11
CA ASN A 725 -34.41 -12.73 -25.38
C ASN A 725 -33.10 -13.21 -24.72
N LEU A 726 -33.16 -13.57 -23.43
CA LEU A 726 -31.98 -14.00 -22.67
C LEU A 726 -31.31 -15.28 -23.21
N LYS A 727 -31.99 -16.08 -24.05
CA LYS A 727 -31.40 -17.28 -24.70
C LYS A 727 -30.32 -16.93 -25.72
N GLU A 728 -30.34 -15.71 -26.26
CA GLU A 728 -29.35 -15.21 -27.22
C GLU A 728 -28.13 -14.59 -26.52
N ILE A 729 -28.24 -14.26 -25.22
CA ILE A 729 -27.15 -13.64 -24.46
C ILE A 729 -26.12 -14.69 -24.05
N LYS A 730 -24.88 -14.56 -24.53
CA LYS A 730 -23.78 -15.48 -24.19
C LYS A 730 -22.99 -15.06 -22.96
N THR A 731 -22.92 -13.75 -22.66
CA THR A 731 -22.19 -13.21 -21.51
C THR A 731 -23.03 -12.16 -20.78
N ILE A 732 -23.08 -12.25 -19.45
CA ILE A 732 -23.74 -11.29 -18.58
C ILE A 732 -22.71 -10.74 -17.58
N SER A 733 -22.44 -9.44 -17.64
CA SER A 733 -21.58 -8.73 -16.68
C SER A 733 -22.43 -7.99 -15.67
N VAL A 734 -22.38 -8.41 -14.41
CA VAL A 734 -23.12 -7.83 -13.30
C VAL A 734 -22.21 -6.87 -12.52
N ILE A 735 -22.48 -5.58 -12.62
CA ILE A 735 -21.61 -4.52 -12.07
C ILE A 735 -22.38 -3.63 -11.10
N GLY A 736 -22.16 -3.79 -9.80
CA GLY A 736 -22.88 -2.96 -8.82
C GLY A 736 -22.62 -3.35 -7.37
N SER A 737 -23.54 -2.92 -6.50
CA SER A 737 -23.50 -3.26 -5.08
C SER A 737 -23.78 -4.75 -4.85
N SER A 738 -23.33 -5.25 -3.71
CA SER A 738 -23.63 -6.58 -3.19
C SER A 738 -25.13 -6.93 -3.28
N SER A 739 -26.02 -5.97 -2.99
CA SER A 739 -27.47 -6.11 -3.12
C SER A 739 -27.88 -6.53 -4.54
N ILE A 740 -27.38 -5.84 -5.57
CA ILE A 740 -27.66 -6.17 -6.98
C ILE A 740 -27.07 -7.53 -7.34
N LEU A 741 -25.84 -7.81 -6.90
CA LEU A 741 -25.22 -9.11 -7.14
C LEU A 741 -26.06 -10.25 -6.56
N LYS A 742 -26.54 -10.12 -5.31
CA LYS A 742 -27.41 -11.12 -4.65
C LYS A 742 -28.73 -11.28 -5.39
N THR A 743 -29.38 -10.18 -5.79
CA THR A 743 -30.64 -10.22 -6.54
C THR A 743 -30.50 -11.00 -7.84
N ILE A 744 -29.45 -10.74 -8.62
CA ILE A 744 -29.22 -11.42 -9.90
C ILE A 744 -28.75 -12.86 -9.68
N GLN A 745 -27.93 -13.13 -8.66
CA GLN A 745 -27.51 -14.50 -8.31
C GLN A 745 -28.72 -15.38 -8.00
N HIS A 746 -29.63 -14.86 -7.18
CA HIS A 746 -30.86 -15.55 -6.82
C HIS A 746 -31.75 -15.76 -8.04
N ALA A 747 -32.01 -14.71 -8.82
CA ALA A 747 -32.85 -14.78 -10.01
C ALA A 747 -32.31 -15.76 -11.07
N ARG A 748 -30.98 -15.86 -11.24
CA ARG A 748 -30.34 -16.85 -12.12
C ARG A 748 -30.75 -18.28 -11.77
N SER A 749 -30.86 -18.60 -10.48
CA SER A 749 -31.26 -19.93 -9.99
C SER A 749 -32.77 -20.15 -9.89
N THR A 750 -33.58 -19.08 -10.03
CA THR A 750 -35.04 -19.12 -9.86
C THR A 750 -35.74 -18.59 -11.11
N THR A 751 -36.10 -17.31 -11.13
CA THR A 751 -37.00 -16.69 -12.11
C THR A 751 -36.44 -16.58 -13.52
N LEU A 752 -35.10 -16.57 -13.69
CA LEU A 752 -34.45 -16.48 -14.99
C LEU A 752 -33.91 -17.83 -15.50
N CYS A 753 -33.99 -18.89 -14.69
CA CYS A 753 -33.35 -20.18 -14.97
C CYS A 753 -33.75 -20.78 -16.33
N GLU A 754 -35.05 -20.74 -16.68
CA GLU A 754 -35.57 -21.27 -17.95
C GLU A 754 -35.43 -20.30 -19.14
N LEU A 755 -35.14 -19.03 -18.87
CA LEU A 755 -35.02 -17.96 -19.87
C LEU A 755 -33.57 -17.77 -20.34
N ILE A 756 -32.60 -18.16 -19.52
CA ILE A 756 -31.16 -18.03 -19.81
C ILE A 756 -30.66 -19.29 -20.53
N ASN A 757 -29.70 -19.13 -21.44
CA ASN A 757 -28.98 -20.27 -22.01
C ASN A 757 -28.06 -20.90 -20.94
N PRO A 758 -28.06 -22.23 -20.73
CA PRO A 758 -27.19 -22.87 -19.73
C PRO A 758 -25.69 -22.58 -19.89
N GLU A 759 -25.23 -22.24 -21.10
CA GLU A 759 -23.84 -21.86 -21.39
C GLU A 759 -23.51 -20.39 -21.11
N THR A 760 -24.50 -19.56 -20.73
CA THR A 760 -24.29 -18.13 -20.49
C THR A 760 -23.33 -17.92 -19.33
N LYS A 761 -22.24 -17.21 -19.58
CA LYS A 761 -21.22 -16.89 -18.57
C LYS A 761 -21.62 -15.65 -17.79
N PHE A 762 -21.60 -15.75 -16.47
CA PHE A 762 -21.84 -14.62 -15.57
C PHE A 762 -20.54 -14.15 -14.94
N THR A 763 -20.26 -12.86 -15.03
CA THR A 763 -19.20 -12.20 -14.28
C THR A 763 -19.79 -11.20 -13.30
N ALA A 764 -19.18 -11.08 -12.12
CA ALA A 764 -19.59 -10.13 -11.09
C ALA A 764 -18.43 -9.21 -10.72
N SER A 765 -18.73 -7.93 -10.50
CA SER A 765 -17.77 -6.97 -9.95
C SER A 765 -17.54 -7.22 -8.46
N VAL A 766 -16.28 -7.40 -8.09
CA VAL A 766 -15.83 -7.54 -6.70
C VAL A 766 -15.08 -6.26 -6.32
N TYR A 767 -15.80 -5.14 -6.26
CA TYR A 767 -15.22 -3.88 -5.80
C TYR A 767 -15.22 -3.86 -4.27
N GLY A 768 -14.04 -3.77 -3.67
CA GLY A 768 -13.84 -3.68 -2.22
C GLY A 768 -12.97 -2.49 -1.85
N SER A 769 -12.68 -2.32 -0.56
CA SER A 769 -11.74 -1.31 -0.09
C SER A 769 -10.33 -1.57 -0.66
N MET A 770 -9.71 -0.52 -1.21
CA MET A 770 -8.41 -0.61 -1.87
C MET A 770 -7.53 0.58 -1.50
N GLN A 771 -6.37 0.29 -0.90
CA GLN A 771 -5.42 1.32 -0.49
C GLN A 771 -4.24 1.44 -1.46
N CYS A 772 -3.46 0.36 -1.63
CA CYS A 772 -2.22 0.43 -2.42
C CYS A 772 -2.46 0.23 -3.92
N MET A 773 -3.41 -0.65 -4.29
CA MET A 773 -3.66 -1.07 -5.67
C MET A 773 -2.43 -1.67 -6.41
N LEU A 774 -1.42 -2.11 -5.67
CA LEU A 774 -0.19 -2.75 -6.16
C LEU A 774 -0.33 -4.29 -6.25
N LYS A 775 -1.50 -4.79 -6.67
CA LYS A 775 -1.74 -6.24 -6.89
C LYS A 775 -1.48 -7.14 -5.68
N GLY A 776 -1.98 -6.71 -4.51
CA GLY A 776 -2.00 -7.54 -3.29
C GLY A 776 -0.89 -7.26 -2.28
N VAL A 777 -0.17 -6.15 -2.38
CA VAL A 777 0.86 -5.75 -1.39
C VAL A 777 0.25 -5.43 -0.01
N CYS A 778 -0.78 -4.57 0.07
CA CYS A 778 -1.40 -4.20 1.35
C CYS A 778 -2.44 -5.22 1.85
N ALA A 779 -3.02 -6.02 0.95
CA ALA A 779 -4.13 -6.95 1.22
C ALA A 779 -5.45 -6.40 1.79
N GLN A 780 -5.63 -5.08 1.82
CA GLN A 780 -6.96 -4.51 2.12
C GLN A 780 -8.03 -5.02 1.12
N CYS A 781 -7.63 -5.18 -0.15
CA CYS A 781 -8.46 -5.64 -1.27
C CYS A 781 -8.75 -7.16 -1.26
N LEU A 782 -8.37 -7.89 -0.21
CA LEU A 782 -8.54 -9.35 -0.13
C LEU A 782 -10.03 -9.72 0.06
N GLN A 783 -10.48 -10.71 -0.69
CA GLN A 783 -11.88 -11.18 -0.76
C GLN A 783 -11.91 -12.70 -0.86
N TRP A 784 -12.90 -13.34 -0.24
CA TRP A 784 -13.07 -14.79 -0.35
C TRP A 784 -13.80 -15.20 -1.64
N GLN A 785 -13.36 -16.32 -2.20
CA GLN A 785 -14.15 -17.14 -3.11
C GLN A 785 -14.83 -18.28 -2.37
N ILE A 786 -15.93 -18.77 -2.91
CA ILE A 786 -16.66 -19.94 -2.42
C ILE A 786 -16.67 -21.08 -3.44
N ASP A 787 -16.85 -22.30 -2.93
CA ASP A 787 -17.28 -23.44 -3.73
C ASP A 787 -18.79 -23.28 -4.02
N PRO A 788 -19.23 -23.28 -5.29
CA PRO A 788 -20.62 -23.02 -5.63
C PRO A 788 -21.57 -24.16 -5.23
N VAL A 789 -21.06 -25.37 -4.97
CA VAL A 789 -21.84 -26.54 -4.55
C VAL A 789 -21.96 -26.58 -3.03
N THR A 790 -20.85 -26.38 -2.32
CA THR A 790 -20.84 -26.50 -0.85
C THR A 790 -21.07 -25.17 -0.12
N GLY A 791 -20.96 -24.03 -0.82
CA GLY A 791 -21.01 -22.68 -0.24
C GLY A 791 -19.85 -22.35 0.70
N LYS A 792 -18.80 -23.19 0.75
CA LYS A 792 -17.68 -23.00 1.68
C LYS A 792 -16.61 -22.12 1.04
N ARG A 793 -16.00 -21.26 1.83
CA ARG A 793 -14.84 -20.44 1.40
C ARG A 793 -13.70 -21.36 0.95
N THR A 794 -13.15 -21.09 -0.23
CA THR A 794 -12.12 -21.92 -0.88
C THR A 794 -10.77 -21.23 -0.91
N LYS A 795 -10.74 -20.00 -1.44
CA LYS A 795 -9.50 -19.27 -1.68
C LYS A 795 -9.71 -17.77 -1.52
N ALA A 796 -8.74 -17.10 -0.90
CA ALA A 796 -8.71 -15.64 -0.87
C ALA A 796 -8.05 -15.09 -2.15
N VAL A 797 -8.65 -14.06 -2.74
CA VAL A 797 -8.18 -13.40 -3.96
C VAL A 797 -8.11 -11.89 -3.74
N TYR A 798 -7.11 -11.26 -4.35
CA TYR A 798 -6.99 -9.82 -4.33
C TYR A 798 -7.91 -9.21 -5.39
N ALA A 799 -8.97 -8.52 -4.96
CA ALA A 799 -9.87 -7.79 -5.86
C ALA A 799 -9.10 -6.81 -6.75
N CYS A 800 -8.04 -6.21 -6.21
CA CYS A 800 -7.18 -5.31 -6.97
C CYS A 800 -6.35 -6.00 -8.07
N SER A 801 -6.29 -7.34 -8.07
CA SER A 801 -5.68 -8.17 -9.12
C SER A 801 -6.71 -8.82 -10.04
N TRP A 802 -7.92 -9.10 -9.53
CA TRP A 802 -9.00 -9.76 -10.28
C TRP A 802 -10.37 -9.25 -9.83
N GLN A 803 -10.75 -8.08 -10.33
CA GLN A 803 -11.94 -7.32 -9.92
C GLN A 803 -13.25 -7.79 -10.57
N HIS A 804 -13.19 -8.53 -11.68
CA HIS A 804 -14.37 -9.15 -12.31
C HIS A 804 -14.18 -10.65 -12.33
N GLN A 805 -14.98 -11.36 -11.54
CA GLN A 805 -14.82 -12.80 -11.30
C GLN A 805 -16.05 -13.58 -11.78
N PRO A 806 -15.93 -14.89 -12.08
CA PRO A 806 -17.09 -15.74 -12.29
C PRO A 806 -18.05 -15.64 -11.10
N MET A 807 -19.31 -15.30 -11.37
CA MET A 807 -20.26 -14.89 -10.33
C MET A 807 -20.54 -15.99 -9.29
N GLU A 808 -20.52 -17.25 -9.71
CA GLU A 808 -20.69 -18.41 -8.84
C GLU A 808 -19.56 -18.62 -7.82
N LEU A 809 -18.38 -18.04 -8.05
CA LEU A 809 -17.24 -18.17 -7.14
C LEU A 809 -17.19 -17.06 -6.10
N VAL A 810 -17.98 -15.99 -6.24
CA VAL A 810 -17.85 -14.79 -5.38
C VAL A 810 -18.60 -14.97 -4.06
N ASP A 811 -17.89 -14.77 -2.93
CA ASP A 811 -18.53 -14.57 -1.63
C ASP A 811 -19.12 -13.16 -1.54
N ILE A 812 -20.35 -12.97 -2.01
CA ILE A 812 -20.98 -11.65 -2.04
C ILE A 812 -21.20 -11.08 -0.63
N ASN A 813 -21.40 -11.93 0.38
CA ASN A 813 -21.53 -11.49 1.76
C ASN A 813 -20.21 -10.95 2.30
N ASN A 814 -19.08 -11.57 1.92
CA ASN A 814 -17.77 -11.07 2.31
C ASN A 814 -17.48 -9.67 1.74
N ILE A 815 -18.04 -9.29 0.58
CA ILE A 815 -17.92 -7.92 0.07
C ILE A 815 -18.51 -6.90 1.07
N ASP A 816 -19.71 -7.17 1.59
CA ASP A 816 -20.37 -6.30 2.58
C ASP A 816 -19.59 -6.23 3.89
N GLU A 817 -19.16 -7.38 4.39
CA GLU A 817 -18.32 -7.49 5.59
C GLU A 817 -17.06 -6.61 5.47
N ARG A 818 -16.39 -6.67 4.31
CA ARG A 818 -15.15 -5.93 4.06
C ARG A 818 -15.37 -4.42 3.87
N LEU A 819 -16.48 -4.00 3.27
CA LEU A 819 -16.84 -2.59 3.14
C LEU A 819 -17.31 -1.98 4.47
N GLY A 820 -17.88 -2.78 5.38
CA GLY A 820 -18.32 -2.32 6.70
C GLY A 820 -17.21 -2.08 7.72
N GLN A 821 -15.96 -2.42 7.41
CA GLN A 821 -14.83 -2.45 8.35
C GLN A 821 -14.55 -1.11 9.07
N ASN A 822 -14.80 0.04 8.41
CA ASN A 822 -14.52 1.39 8.92
C ASN A 822 -15.79 2.24 9.15
N ARG A 823 -16.97 1.62 9.11
CA ARG A 823 -18.25 2.31 8.93
C ARG A 823 -18.51 3.44 9.92
N THR A 824 -18.26 3.23 11.22
CA THR A 824 -18.49 4.26 12.25
C THR A 824 -17.62 5.50 12.00
N GLN A 825 -16.33 5.31 11.69
CA GLN A 825 -15.43 6.43 11.38
C GLN A 825 -15.81 7.11 10.06
N GLU A 826 -16.18 6.35 9.03
CA GLU A 826 -16.59 6.91 7.73
C GLU A 826 -17.81 7.82 7.85
N ILE A 827 -18.84 7.43 8.63
CA ILE A 827 -20.02 8.27 8.89
C ILE A 827 -19.59 9.58 9.56
N LEU A 828 -18.82 9.51 10.66
CA LEU A 828 -18.37 10.69 11.39
C LEU A 828 -17.49 11.60 10.52
N THR A 829 -16.59 11.03 9.74
CA THR A 829 -15.69 11.79 8.84
C THR A 829 -16.46 12.44 7.69
N ASN A 830 -17.48 11.78 7.13
CA ASN A 830 -18.34 12.37 6.11
C ASN A 830 -19.08 13.60 6.65
N LEU A 831 -19.59 13.53 7.88
CA LEU A 831 -20.24 14.65 8.55
C LEU A 831 -19.25 15.76 8.90
N TRP A 832 -18.04 15.39 9.34
CA TRP A 832 -16.96 16.34 9.63
C TRP A 832 -16.55 17.13 8.39
N VAL A 833 -16.31 16.44 7.27
CA VAL A 833 -15.95 17.12 6.00
C VAL A 833 -17.10 17.99 5.52
N GLN A 834 -18.36 17.54 5.63
CA GLN A 834 -19.50 18.38 5.29
C GLN A 834 -19.55 19.66 6.14
N TYR A 835 -19.40 19.54 7.46
CA TYR A 835 -19.31 20.67 8.39
C TYR A 835 -18.20 21.66 7.99
N LEU A 836 -17.01 21.17 7.65
CA LEU A 836 -15.89 22.01 7.23
C LEU A 836 -16.17 22.72 5.91
N LEU A 837 -16.80 22.06 4.94
CA LEU A 837 -17.10 22.65 3.64
C LEU A 837 -18.23 23.69 3.70
N GLU A 838 -19.19 23.51 4.62
CA GLU A 838 -20.32 24.43 4.81
C GLU A 838 -19.90 25.68 5.60
N ASN A 839 -19.05 25.54 6.63
CA ASN A 839 -18.64 26.63 7.51
C ASN A 839 -17.27 27.25 7.13
N GLY A 840 -16.42 26.55 6.39
CA GLY A 840 -15.08 26.98 6.02
C GLY A 840 -15.01 28.07 4.94
N ASN A 841 -16.13 28.43 4.31
CA ASN A 841 -16.22 29.57 3.37
C ASN A 841 -16.40 30.94 4.09
N GLY A 842 -16.09 30.99 5.39
CA GLY A 842 -16.27 32.16 6.24
C GLY A 842 -14.99 32.62 6.95
N VAL A 843 -13.84 32.70 6.25
CA VAL A 843 -12.68 33.52 6.66
C VAL A 843 -12.05 34.17 5.43
#